data_AF-A0A319CMZ1-F1
#
_entry.id   AF-A0A319CMZ1-F1
#
_cell.length_a   1.000
_cell.length_b   1.000
_cell.length_c   1.000
_cell.angle_alpha   90.00
_cell.angle_beta   90.00
_cell.angle_gamma   90.00
#
_symmetry.space_group_name_H-M   'P 1'
#
loop_
_entity.id
_entity.type
_entity.pdbx_description
1 polymer ?
#
loop_
_entity_poly.entity_id
_entity_poly.type
_entity_poly.pdbx_seq_one_letter_code
_entity_poly.pdbx_strand_id
1 'polypeptide(L)'
;MAEVDDPLVQALPPATDYLTYLTLLEYQLTPARLPTLHKLLQDEVLTTNIGWDLVQLLIPMLPQSLDCLHDIARLGNPREVILRVSDALMKLQPAEDENDNVEWTNTDSESSHPHGESSQHVVSESEPKSDDEPKPLPRHILQFNALVSMLSVLHSRIQTKSPSRFLATSLQALLEAYTLMPTSETTIALLEFFRDVSPSKRPAPPPRAASESSVVRLSEASAPDPEAEVQSPSPATDNEAVLVQRFLQFGLLEVLKSYLLSFAGPLDPGMSWTIRLQEKLHPGLRMAGQQTQTDIFAQSKPLKERDLIVAKITALSRDFGISDKQLLEIALKSSDDQPPPLDFDEPPRKADEIPLERHGSLLLLAARAASAELFSSGPVTPTSVFPDLACIFRNFVGGYNSPDEVAFGHPQVLLDSLLALTIFSMQQPIQPPAAEKEFIDFVLSLTACTARQNYSSVRRIPGIVVQSNPSQITRFKLIRTVLEDDRFQTVKDSAIAWLKDGMLEAPKASETDVPTESSIFLDPHYFSVLFPSLFNSSALLMNVLSDLVASWIKFSQTLTPSIHAALSLYYLVVSSPNLRRQLQLEKTYIYFRNRFLEPLKSLCHAFEADLKVNGGDGKIEAAVGEDLTQIGMARSVGLVSHALEQVEEAVGEAFVLKNSELPEPSADDIARVDMIRKETSP
;
A
#
# COMPACT_ATOMS: atom_id res chain seq x y z
N MET A 1 -56.96 21.00 -13.32
CA MET A 1 -57.99 19.96 -13.51
C MET A 1 -57.39 18.56 -13.65
N ALA A 2 -56.23 18.36 -14.30
CA ALA A 2 -55.59 17.03 -14.39
C ALA A 2 -55.03 16.46 -13.06
N GLU A 3 -54.60 17.30 -12.11
CA GLU A 3 -54.05 16.82 -10.82
C GLU A 3 -55.11 16.25 -9.85
N VAL A 4 -56.41 16.56 -10.06
CA VAL A 4 -57.50 16.09 -9.17
C VAL A 4 -58.01 14.69 -9.55
N ASP A 5 -57.68 14.23 -10.77
CA ASP A 5 -58.03 12.89 -11.27
C ASP A 5 -56.86 11.89 -11.19
N ASP A 6 -55.75 12.25 -10.54
CA ASP A 6 -54.63 11.31 -10.35
C ASP A 6 -55.04 10.19 -9.37
N PRO A 7 -54.89 8.91 -9.75
CA PRO A 7 -55.23 7.79 -8.86
C PRO A 7 -54.51 7.82 -7.51
N LEU A 8 -53.32 8.42 -7.44
CA LEU A 8 -52.59 8.59 -6.17
C LEU A 8 -53.28 9.58 -5.24
N VAL A 9 -53.92 10.63 -5.78
CA VAL A 9 -54.62 11.64 -4.96
C VAL A 9 -56.00 11.13 -4.54
N GLN A 10 -56.71 10.42 -5.42
CA GLN A 10 -58.05 9.90 -5.12
C GLN A 10 -58.04 8.80 -4.05
N ALA A 11 -56.95 8.04 -3.95
CA ALA A 11 -56.82 6.94 -2.99
C ALA A 11 -56.25 7.37 -1.63
N LEU A 12 -55.95 8.66 -1.40
CA LEU A 12 -55.35 9.13 -0.15
C LEU A 12 -56.18 8.75 1.08
N PRO A 13 -55.55 8.30 2.19
CA PRO A 13 -56.24 8.13 3.46
C PRO A 13 -56.96 9.42 3.90
N PRO A 14 -58.21 9.36 4.39
CA PRO A 14 -58.94 8.16 4.82
C PRO A 14 -59.78 7.46 3.73
N ALA A 15 -59.66 7.83 2.45
CA ALA A 15 -60.43 7.18 1.36
C ALA A 15 -60.06 5.71 1.18
N THR A 16 -58.80 5.35 1.43
CA THR A 16 -58.32 3.98 1.60
C THR A 16 -57.50 3.85 2.88
N ASP A 17 -57.26 2.63 3.36
CA ASP A 17 -56.31 2.37 4.44
C ASP A 17 -54.86 2.43 3.92
N TYR A 18 -53.90 2.66 4.83
CA TYR A 18 -52.49 2.85 4.47
C TYR A 18 -51.89 1.67 3.69
N LEU A 19 -52.28 0.44 4.00
CA LEU A 19 -51.76 -0.75 3.30
C LEU A 19 -52.28 -0.80 1.86
N THR A 20 -53.58 -0.59 1.66
CA THR A 20 -54.16 -0.49 0.31
C THR A 20 -53.54 0.66 -0.49
N TYR A 21 -53.25 1.79 0.16
CA TYR A 21 -52.58 2.92 -0.48
C TYR A 21 -51.15 2.58 -0.91
N LEU A 22 -50.38 1.89 -0.07
CA LEU A 22 -49.03 1.41 -0.40
C LEU A 22 -49.04 0.42 -1.57
N THR A 23 -49.98 -0.54 -1.58
CA THR A 23 -50.13 -1.46 -2.71
C THR A 23 -50.45 -0.69 -4.00
N LEU A 24 -51.31 0.32 -3.94
CA LEU A 24 -51.61 1.14 -5.10
C LEU A 24 -50.37 1.89 -5.59
N LEU A 25 -49.57 2.46 -4.67
CA LEU A 25 -48.29 3.10 -5.01
C LEU A 25 -47.33 2.13 -5.69
N GLU A 26 -47.18 0.90 -5.19
CA GLU A 26 -46.31 -0.12 -5.79
C GLU A 26 -46.65 -0.40 -7.27
N TYR A 27 -47.95 -0.49 -7.61
CA TYR A 27 -48.39 -0.75 -8.98
C TYR A 27 -48.44 0.48 -9.88
N GLN A 28 -48.67 1.66 -9.32
CA GLN A 28 -48.99 2.87 -10.08
C GLN A 28 -47.86 3.90 -10.10
N LEU A 29 -46.83 3.74 -9.26
CA LEU A 29 -45.72 4.69 -9.21
C LEU A 29 -44.82 4.51 -10.45
N THR A 30 -44.66 5.60 -11.17
CA THR A 30 -43.78 5.70 -12.35
C THR A 30 -42.97 6.99 -12.24
N PRO A 31 -41.84 7.14 -12.97
CA PRO A 31 -41.04 8.36 -12.89
C PRO A 31 -41.84 9.64 -13.16
N ALA A 32 -42.86 9.57 -14.02
CA ALA A 32 -43.75 10.71 -14.34
C ALA A 32 -44.64 11.14 -13.16
N ARG A 33 -44.91 10.26 -12.18
CA ARG A 33 -45.74 10.53 -11.00
C ARG A 33 -44.93 10.88 -9.75
N LEU A 34 -43.60 10.85 -9.81
CA LEU A 34 -42.73 11.28 -8.70
C LEU A 34 -42.99 12.72 -8.24
N PRO A 35 -43.22 13.71 -9.12
CA PRO A 35 -43.55 15.06 -8.66
C PRO A 35 -44.86 15.13 -7.87
N THR A 36 -45.86 14.31 -8.23
CA THR A 36 -47.11 14.19 -7.46
C THR A 36 -46.81 13.58 -6.10
N LEU A 37 -46.06 12.48 -6.05
CA LEU A 37 -45.68 11.83 -4.81
C LEU A 37 -44.87 12.76 -3.88
N HIS A 38 -43.91 13.52 -4.41
CA HIS A 38 -43.13 14.52 -3.67
C HIS A 38 -44.05 15.53 -2.96
N LYS A 39 -45.08 16.05 -3.65
CA LYS A 39 -46.07 16.95 -3.04
C LYS A 39 -46.87 16.26 -1.94
N LEU A 40 -47.24 15.00 -2.12
CA LEU A 40 -48.00 14.23 -1.14
C LEU A 40 -47.17 13.89 0.11
N LEU A 41 -45.87 13.61 -0.08
CA LEU A 41 -44.95 13.31 1.02
C LEU A 41 -44.64 14.52 1.92
N GLN A 42 -45.03 15.74 1.53
CA GLN A 42 -44.97 16.91 2.41
C GLN A 42 -45.96 16.84 3.58
N ASP A 43 -46.96 15.96 3.53
CA ASP A 43 -47.84 15.70 4.67
C ASP A 43 -47.14 14.81 5.70
N GLU A 44 -46.79 15.41 6.84
CA GLU A 44 -46.12 14.74 7.96
C GLU A 44 -46.87 13.50 8.45
N VAL A 45 -48.20 13.54 8.53
CA VAL A 45 -49.00 12.42 9.04
C VAL A 45 -48.96 11.26 8.06
N LEU A 46 -49.13 11.55 6.77
CA LEU A 46 -49.06 10.52 5.74
C LEU A 46 -47.67 9.88 5.72
N THR A 47 -46.63 10.71 5.62
CA THR A 47 -45.23 10.26 5.47
C THR A 47 -44.72 9.52 6.70
N THR A 48 -45.16 9.90 7.91
CA THR A 48 -44.86 9.17 9.14
C THR A 48 -45.34 7.71 9.06
N ASN A 49 -46.52 7.47 8.48
CA ASN A 49 -47.14 6.15 8.43
C ASN A 49 -46.63 5.28 7.28
N ILE A 50 -46.38 5.85 6.10
CA ILE A 50 -46.07 5.08 4.88
C ILE A 50 -44.62 5.21 4.38
N GLY A 51 -43.87 6.21 4.84
CA GLY A 51 -42.61 6.61 4.21
C GLY A 51 -41.53 5.53 4.22
N TRP A 52 -41.45 4.73 5.27
CA TRP A 52 -40.43 3.69 5.43
C TRP A 52 -40.61 2.51 4.47
N ASP A 53 -41.83 2.16 4.09
CA ASP A 53 -42.10 1.13 3.07
C ASP A 53 -41.74 1.60 1.65
N LEU A 54 -41.80 2.90 1.39
CA LEU A 54 -41.50 3.47 0.07
C LEU A 54 -40.01 3.52 -0.26
N VAL A 55 -39.11 3.37 0.72
CA VAL A 55 -37.66 3.46 0.52
C VAL A 55 -37.17 2.48 -0.55
N GLN A 56 -37.55 1.20 -0.46
CA GLN A 56 -37.13 0.18 -1.42
C GLN A 56 -37.73 0.37 -2.82
N LEU A 57 -38.93 0.97 -2.90
CA LEU A 57 -39.58 1.28 -4.17
C LEU A 57 -38.90 2.46 -4.87
N LEU A 58 -38.40 3.43 -4.11
CA LEU A 58 -37.82 4.68 -4.65
C LEU A 58 -36.33 4.56 -5.00
N ILE A 59 -35.55 3.71 -4.33
CA ILE A 59 -34.11 3.52 -4.62
C ILE A 59 -33.85 3.13 -6.10
N PRO A 60 -34.63 2.23 -6.72
CA PRO A 60 -34.50 1.91 -8.14
C PRO A 60 -34.93 3.04 -9.10
N MET A 61 -35.43 4.16 -8.61
CA MET A 61 -35.88 5.29 -9.42
C MET A 61 -34.92 6.50 -9.32
N LEU A 62 -33.75 6.33 -8.71
CA LEU A 62 -32.72 7.36 -8.67
C LEU A 62 -32.10 7.60 -10.06
N PRO A 63 -31.74 8.86 -10.40
CA PRO A 63 -31.75 10.03 -9.52
C PRO A 63 -33.10 10.75 -9.37
N GLN A 64 -34.14 10.39 -10.14
CA GLN A 64 -35.40 11.15 -10.20
C GLN A 64 -36.20 11.12 -8.90
N SER A 65 -36.03 10.09 -8.06
CA SER A 65 -36.72 9.92 -6.78
C SER A 65 -36.02 10.57 -5.57
N LEU A 66 -34.91 11.27 -5.79
CA LEU A 66 -34.07 11.80 -4.71
C LEU A 66 -34.85 12.71 -3.74
N ASP A 67 -35.67 13.62 -4.27
CA ASP A 67 -36.47 14.54 -3.45
C ASP A 67 -37.51 13.80 -2.60
N CYS A 68 -38.12 12.73 -3.13
CA CYS A 68 -39.04 11.89 -2.35
C CYS A 68 -38.32 11.17 -1.20
N LEU A 69 -37.11 10.64 -1.44
CA LEU A 69 -36.29 9.99 -0.41
C LEU A 69 -35.87 10.99 0.69
N HIS A 70 -35.56 12.21 0.28
CA HIS A 70 -35.28 13.34 1.16
C HIS A 70 -36.46 13.72 2.05
N ASP A 71 -37.67 13.78 1.50
CA ASP A 71 -38.88 14.01 2.29
C ASP A 71 -39.12 12.89 3.31
N ILE A 72 -38.95 11.64 2.90
CA ILE A 72 -39.07 10.48 3.80
C ILE A 72 -38.06 10.58 4.95
N ALA A 73 -36.80 10.96 4.67
CA ALA A 73 -35.80 11.15 5.72
C ALA A 73 -36.17 12.28 6.70
N ARG A 74 -36.84 13.33 6.23
CA ARG A 74 -37.22 14.50 7.02
C ARG A 74 -38.53 14.37 7.79
N LEU A 75 -39.51 13.66 7.24
CA LEU A 75 -40.89 13.62 7.73
C LEU A 75 -41.35 12.22 8.14
N GLY A 76 -40.66 11.17 7.69
CA GLY A 76 -40.98 9.78 8.08
C GLY A 76 -40.64 9.47 9.54
N ASN A 77 -41.15 8.36 10.04
CA ASN A 77 -40.78 7.81 11.36
C ASN A 77 -39.29 7.43 11.37
N PRO A 78 -38.42 8.13 12.13
CA PRO A 78 -36.98 7.96 12.02
C PRO A 78 -36.52 6.55 12.42
N ARG A 79 -37.21 5.88 13.35
CA ARG A 79 -36.86 4.53 13.81
C ARG A 79 -37.01 3.51 12.70
N GLU A 80 -38.17 3.50 12.05
CA GLU A 80 -38.49 2.56 10.95
C GLU A 80 -37.67 2.86 9.69
N VAL A 81 -37.50 4.15 9.36
CA VAL A 81 -36.75 4.54 8.16
C VAL A 81 -35.26 4.15 8.30
N ILE A 82 -34.63 4.30 9.48
CA ILE A 82 -33.23 3.85 9.69
C ILE A 82 -33.08 2.36 9.41
N LEU A 83 -33.99 1.53 9.93
CA LEU A 83 -33.95 0.07 9.72
C LEU A 83 -34.10 -0.25 8.23
N ARG A 84 -35.02 0.42 7.54
CA ARG A 84 -35.26 0.19 6.11
C ARG A 84 -34.12 0.67 5.22
N VAL A 85 -33.49 1.80 5.55
CA VAL A 85 -32.30 2.29 4.85
C VAL A 85 -31.12 1.34 5.08
N SER A 86 -30.94 0.83 6.30
CA SER A 86 -29.89 -0.15 6.62
C SER A 86 -30.10 -1.46 5.85
N ASP A 87 -31.31 -2.00 5.81
CA ASP A 87 -31.66 -3.19 5.00
C ASP A 87 -31.43 -2.95 3.49
N ALA A 88 -31.71 -1.75 2.99
CA ALA A 88 -31.44 -1.42 1.60
C ALA A 88 -29.93 -1.32 1.28
N LEU A 89 -29.12 -0.80 2.20
CA LEU A 89 -27.66 -0.78 2.06
C LEU A 89 -27.09 -2.20 1.99
N MET A 90 -27.56 -3.11 2.85
CA MET A 90 -27.13 -4.52 2.85
C MET A 90 -27.43 -5.26 1.54
N LYS A 91 -28.44 -4.82 0.78
CA LYS A 91 -28.83 -5.39 -0.52
C LYS A 91 -28.14 -4.72 -1.70
N LEU A 92 -27.39 -3.64 -1.46
CA LEU A 92 -26.75 -2.89 -2.52
C LEU A 92 -25.58 -3.70 -3.09
N GLN A 93 -25.51 -3.79 -4.41
CA GLN A 93 -24.43 -4.46 -5.11
C GLN A 93 -23.88 -3.52 -6.19
N PRO A 94 -22.55 -3.54 -6.45
CA PRO A 94 -22.01 -2.88 -7.62
C PRO A 94 -22.65 -3.50 -8.87
N ALA A 95 -23.02 -2.66 -9.84
CA ALA A 95 -23.48 -3.18 -11.12
C ALA A 95 -22.29 -3.83 -11.83
N GLU A 96 -22.49 -5.00 -12.47
CA GLU A 96 -21.52 -5.52 -13.43
C GLU A 96 -21.49 -4.55 -14.61
N ASP A 97 -20.50 -3.67 -14.65
CA ASP A 97 -20.32 -2.76 -15.78
C ASP A 97 -19.93 -3.59 -17.02
N GLU A 98 -20.83 -3.70 -18.01
CA GLU A 98 -20.58 -4.33 -19.32
C GLU A 98 -19.48 -3.62 -20.15
N ASN A 99 -18.70 -2.70 -19.56
CA ASN A 99 -17.86 -1.73 -20.28
C ASN A 99 -16.35 -1.85 -19.98
N ASP A 100 -15.92 -2.91 -19.29
CA ASP A 100 -14.48 -3.17 -19.03
C ASP A 100 -13.77 -3.92 -20.17
N ASN A 101 -14.43 -4.17 -21.31
CA ASN A 101 -13.77 -4.64 -22.53
C ASN A 101 -13.27 -3.47 -23.39
N VAL A 102 -12.46 -2.58 -22.82
CA VAL A 102 -11.58 -1.73 -23.64
C VAL A 102 -10.32 -2.53 -23.92
N GLU A 103 -10.39 -3.36 -24.96
CA GLU A 103 -9.22 -3.99 -25.56
C GLU A 103 -8.18 -2.91 -25.87
N TRP A 104 -6.98 -3.10 -25.31
CA TRP A 104 -5.77 -2.37 -25.65
C TRP A 104 -5.41 -2.68 -27.10
N THR A 105 -6.03 -1.99 -28.06
CA THR A 105 -5.58 -2.00 -29.44
C THR A 105 -4.39 -1.05 -29.58
N ASN A 106 -3.20 -1.60 -29.36
CA ASN A 106 -1.96 -0.99 -29.82
C ASN A 106 -2.08 -0.71 -31.32
N THR A 107 -2.10 0.56 -31.71
CA THR A 107 -1.75 0.95 -33.07
C THR A 107 -0.58 1.91 -32.99
N ASP A 108 0.61 1.30 -32.91
CA ASP A 108 1.86 1.97 -33.20
C ASP A 108 1.86 2.45 -34.65
N SER A 109 2.30 3.69 -34.78
CA SER A 109 2.58 4.35 -36.03
C SER A 109 3.96 3.93 -36.52
N GLU A 110 4.05 3.22 -37.64
CA GLU A 110 5.25 3.27 -38.50
C GLU A 110 4.89 3.38 -39.97
N SER A 111 5.62 4.28 -40.61
CA SER A 111 5.44 4.82 -41.95
C SER A 111 6.28 4.10 -43.00
N SER A 112 5.68 3.72 -44.13
CA SER A 112 6.35 3.70 -45.45
C SER A 112 5.37 3.55 -46.63
N HIS A 113 5.38 4.53 -47.54
CA HIS A 113 4.63 4.68 -48.82
C HIS A 113 5.13 3.72 -49.95
N PRO A 114 4.65 3.76 -51.25
CA PRO A 114 3.59 4.55 -51.93
C PRO A 114 2.68 3.78 -52.96
N HIS A 115 1.72 4.53 -53.55
CA HIS A 115 0.93 4.34 -54.80
C HIS A 115 -0.40 3.53 -54.70
N GLY A 116 -1.55 3.98 -55.22
CA GLY A 116 -1.87 5.14 -56.05
C GLY A 116 -3.40 5.40 -56.20
N GLU A 117 -3.69 6.64 -56.56
CA GLU A 117 -4.85 7.21 -57.29
C GLU A 117 -6.31 7.16 -56.78
N SER A 118 -6.83 8.39 -56.59
CA SER A 118 -8.14 8.91 -57.00
C SER A 118 -9.34 8.85 -56.03
N SER A 119 -9.62 9.96 -55.33
CA SER A 119 -10.72 10.91 -55.70
C SER A 119 -11.17 11.82 -54.54
N GLN A 120 -10.85 13.11 -54.69
CA GLN A 120 -11.61 14.35 -54.42
C GLN A 120 -12.57 14.50 -53.21
N HIS A 121 -12.26 15.55 -52.41
CA HIS A 121 -13.12 16.59 -51.78
C HIS A 121 -14.39 16.15 -51.02
N VAL A 122 -14.63 16.55 -49.76
CA VAL A 122 -14.95 17.92 -49.32
C VAL A 122 -14.50 18.15 -47.87
N VAL A 123 -13.93 19.35 -47.65
CA VAL A 123 -13.56 19.91 -46.35
C VAL A 123 -14.82 20.38 -45.61
N SER A 124 -15.06 19.84 -44.41
CA SER A 124 -15.85 20.51 -43.37
C SER A 124 -14.98 20.59 -42.12
N GLU A 125 -14.54 21.80 -41.81
CA GLU A 125 -13.95 22.16 -40.53
C GLU A 125 -15.00 21.97 -39.43
N SER A 126 -14.79 21.00 -38.55
CA SER A 126 -15.44 20.94 -37.26
C SER A 126 -14.35 20.91 -36.19
N GLU A 127 -14.26 22.00 -35.45
CA GLU A 127 -13.42 22.20 -34.27
C GLU A 127 -13.55 21.03 -33.27
N PRO A 128 -12.50 20.69 -32.50
CA PRO A 128 -12.55 19.62 -31.53
C PRO A 128 -13.43 20.05 -30.34
N LYS A 129 -14.51 19.31 -30.11
CA LYS A 129 -15.30 19.42 -28.88
C LYS A 129 -14.44 18.93 -27.72
N SER A 130 -14.36 19.74 -26.67
CA SER A 130 -13.74 19.43 -25.38
C SER A 130 -14.38 18.22 -24.72
N ASP A 131 -13.57 17.23 -24.33
CA ASP A 131 -13.92 15.98 -23.61
C ASP A 131 -14.39 16.18 -22.15
N ASP A 132 -14.94 17.34 -21.79
CA ASP A 132 -15.14 17.76 -20.40
C ASP A 132 -16.61 17.69 -19.93
N GLU A 133 -17.43 16.78 -20.48
CA GLU A 133 -18.72 16.45 -19.85
C GLU A 133 -18.51 15.38 -18.76
N PRO A 134 -18.82 15.66 -17.47
CA PRO A 134 -18.64 14.69 -16.41
C PRO A 134 -19.55 13.49 -16.65
N LYS A 135 -18.95 12.32 -16.85
CA LYS A 135 -19.67 11.04 -16.95
C LYS A 135 -20.60 10.91 -15.74
N PRO A 136 -21.89 10.57 -15.94
CA PRO A 136 -22.82 10.43 -14.83
C PRO A 136 -22.34 9.33 -13.88
N LEU A 137 -22.47 9.57 -12.58
CA LEU A 137 -22.07 8.60 -11.57
C LEU A 137 -22.82 7.27 -11.76
N PRO A 138 -22.14 6.13 -11.58
CA PRO A 138 -22.79 4.83 -11.54
C PRO A 138 -23.97 4.82 -10.57
N ARG A 139 -25.05 4.16 -10.96
CA ARG A 139 -26.31 4.16 -10.22
C ARG A 139 -26.15 3.63 -8.80
N HIS A 140 -25.35 2.59 -8.59
CA HIS A 140 -25.10 2.04 -7.26
C HIS A 140 -24.41 3.07 -6.34
N ILE A 141 -23.51 3.91 -6.86
CA ILE A 141 -22.89 5.02 -6.11
C ILE A 141 -23.93 6.07 -5.74
N LEU A 142 -24.84 6.44 -6.66
CA LEU A 142 -25.94 7.36 -6.35
C LEU A 142 -26.87 6.81 -5.26
N GLN A 143 -27.18 5.51 -5.33
CA GLN A 143 -28.00 4.82 -4.33
C GLN A 143 -27.32 4.82 -2.96
N PHE A 144 -26.04 4.45 -2.88
CA PHE A 144 -25.27 4.51 -1.64
C PHE A 144 -25.27 5.92 -1.04
N ASN A 145 -24.91 6.93 -1.84
CA ASN A 145 -24.81 8.31 -1.37
C ASN A 145 -26.15 8.88 -0.90
N ALA A 146 -27.25 8.56 -1.59
CA ALA A 146 -28.60 8.94 -1.16
C ALA A 146 -28.96 8.31 0.19
N LEU A 147 -28.71 7.01 0.37
CA LEU A 147 -29.00 6.29 1.61
C LEU A 147 -28.18 6.82 2.80
N VAL A 148 -26.89 7.10 2.58
CA VAL A 148 -26.02 7.72 3.61
C VAL A 148 -26.49 9.12 3.98
N SER A 149 -26.94 9.91 3.00
CA SER A 149 -27.52 11.24 3.24
C SER A 149 -28.81 11.16 4.07
N MET A 150 -29.69 10.19 3.76
CA MET A 150 -30.88 9.93 4.59
C MET A 150 -30.50 9.59 6.03
N LEU A 151 -29.53 8.69 6.25
CA LEU A 151 -29.06 8.33 7.59
C LEU A 151 -28.54 9.53 8.37
N SER A 152 -27.83 10.45 7.71
CA SER A 152 -27.31 11.69 8.33
C SER A 152 -28.44 12.53 8.94
N VAL A 153 -29.56 12.66 8.22
CA VAL A 153 -30.76 13.36 8.73
C VAL A 153 -31.44 12.56 9.82
N LEU A 154 -31.66 11.27 9.62
CA LEU A 154 -32.42 10.42 10.54
C LEU A 154 -31.75 10.30 11.92
N HIS A 155 -30.43 10.12 11.96
CA HIS A 155 -29.65 10.05 13.20
C HIS A 155 -29.63 11.39 13.96
N SER A 156 -29.83 12.51 13.27
CA SER A 156 -29.99 13.81 13.93
C SER A 156 -31.38 14.02 14.54
N ARG A 157 -32.40 13.29 14.04
CA ARG A 157 -33.80 13.41 14.47
C ARG A 157 -34.16 12.46 15.61
N ILE A 158 -33.59 11.25 15.62
CA ILE A 158 -34.01 10.18 16.51
C ILE A 158 -33.79 10.53 18.00
N GLN A 159 -34.81 10.35 18.83
CA GLN A 159 -34.80 10.61 20.27
C GLN A 159 -35.14 9.34 21.04
N THR A 160 -34.11 8.53 21.30
CA THR A 160 -34.22 7.28 22.07
C THR A 160 -33.26 7.26 23.26
N LYS A 161 -33.47 6.31 24.18
CA LYS A 161 -32.57 6.08 25.31
C LYS A 161 -31.19 5.56 24.92
N SER A 162 -31.07 4.86 23.80
CA SER A 162 -29.82 4.22 23.34
C SER A 162 -29.60 4.46 21.85
N PRO A 163 -29.29 5.71 21.45
CA PRO A 163 -29.05 6.07 20.05
C PRO A 163 -27.86 5.29 19.45
N SER A 164 -26.90 4.88 20.30
CA SER A 164 -25.77 4.03 19.91
C SER A 164 -26.18 2.71 19.23
N ARG A 165 -27.33 2.13 19.58
CA ARG A 165 -27.83 0.89 18.95
C ARG A 165 -28.24 1.10 17.50
N PHE A 166 -28.98 2.16 17.22
CA PHE A 166 -29.35 2.52 15.86
C PHE A 166 -28.10 2.85 15.04
N LEU A 167 -27.11 3.50 15.65
CA LEU A 167 -25.83 3.78 15.00
C LEU A 167 -25.08 2.48 14.69
N ALA A 168 -25.03 1.51 15.60
CA ALA A 168 -24.39 0.22 15.38
C ALA A 168 -25.01 -0.51 14.16
N THR A 169 -26.34 -0.60 14.09
CA THR A 169 -27.05 -1.20 12.95
C THR A 169 -26.75 -0.47 11.63
N SER A 170 -26.77 0.86 11.66
CA SER A 170 -26.46 1.65 10.46
C SER A 170 -25.00 1.50 10.04
N LEU A 171 -24.09 1.49 11.00
CA LEU A 171 -22.66 1.38 10.77
C LEU A 171 -22.29 0.02 10.17
N GLN A 172 -22.89 -1.07 10.66
CA GLN A 172 -22.74 -2.40 10.05
C GLN A 172 -23.11 -2.36 8.56
N ALA A 173 -24.33 -1.93 8.27
CA ALA A 173 -24.84 -1.89 6.90
C ALA A 173 -24.00 -0.98 5.98
N LEU A 174 -23.56 0.17 6.49
CA LEU A 174 -22.68 1.09 5.77
C LEU A 174 -21.32 0.47 5.46
N LEU A 175 -20.68 -0.17 6.44
CA LEU A 175 -19.36 -0.77 6.26
C LEU A 175 -19.42 -1.97 5.31
N GLU A 176 -20.43 -2.84 5.44
CA GLU A 176 -20.63 -3.97 4.54
C GLU A 176 -20.83 -3.50 3.10
N ALA A 177 -21.77 -2.57 2.86
CA ALA A 177 -22.00 -2.00 1.54
C ALA A 177 -20.75 -1.29 0.99
N TYR A 178 -20.07 -0.49 1.81
CA TYR A 178 -18.89 0.27 1.39
C TYR A 178 -17.72 -0.63 0.97
N THR A 179 -17.49 -1.76 1.63
CA THR A 179 -16.38 -2.68 1.29
C THR A 179 -16.50 -3.27 -0.12
N LEU A 180 -17.72 -3.35 -0.67
CA LEU A 180 -17.97 -3.83 -2.04
C LEU A 180 -17.77 -2.74 -3.10
N MET A 181 -17.77 -1.46 -2.72
CA MET A 181 -17.70 -0.32 -3.64
C MET A 181 -16.95 0.89 -3.03
N PRO A 182 -15.67 0.71 -2.64
CA PRO A 182 -14.85 1.82 -2.14
C PRO A 182 -14.43 2.74 -3.29
N THR A 183 -15.02 3.93 -3.34
CA THR A 183 -14.73 4.98 -4.34
C THR A 183 -14.55 6.32 -3.63
N SER A 184 -13.93 7.29 -4.29
CA SER A 184 -13.78 8.64 -3.72
C SER A 184 -15.11 9.22 -3.24
N GLU A 185 -16.17 9.04 -4.02
CA GLU A 185 -17.52 9.54 -3.77
C GLU A 185 -18.16 8.84 -2.56
N THR A 186 -18.13 7.50 -2.52
CA THR A 186 -18.72 6.73 -1.41
C THR A 186 -17.95 6.97 -0.10
N THR A 187 -16.62 7.11 -0.16
CA THR A 187 -15.80 7.47 1.00
C THR A 187 -16.19 8.86 1.51
N ILE A 188 -16.27 9.87 0.64
CA ILE A 188 -16.63 11.23 1.06
C ILE A 188 -18.02 11.26 1.71
N ALA A 189 -19.02 10.59 1.13
CA ALA A 189 -20.36 10.51 1.70
C ALA A 189 -20.34 9.93 3.13
N LEU A 190 -19.56 8.87 3.34
CA LEU A 190 -19.43 8.22 4.65
C LEU A 190 -18.68 9.09 5.67
N LEU A 191 -17.64 9.82 5.25
CA LEU A 191 -16.93 10.77 6.12
C LEU A 191 -17.83 11.95 6.54
N GLU A 192 -18.69 12.43 5.64
CA GLU A 192 -19.67 13.48 5.95
C GLU A 192 -20.73 12.95 6.93
N PHE A 193 -21.24 11.73 6.73
CA PHE A 193 -22.12 11.07 7.70
C PHE A 193 -21.46 11.00 9.09
N PHE A 194 -20.22 10.50 9.19
CA PHE A 194 -19.50 10.42 10.47
C PHE A 194 -19.35 11.78 11.15
N ARG A 195 -19.11 12.85 10.38
CA ARG A 195 -19.06 14.22 10.92
C ARG A 195 -20.43 14.66 11.43
N ASP A 196 -21.49 14.39 10.69
CA ASP A 196 -22.83 14.90 10.98
C ASP A 196 -23.46 14.21 12.21
N VAL A 197 -23.15 12.93 12.45
CA VAL A 197 -23.54 12.19 13.67
C VAL A 197 -22.59 12.38 14.85
N SER A 198 -21.46 13.07 14.65
CA SER A 198 -20.50 13.30 15.72
C SER A 198 -21.05 14.26 16.79
N PRO A 199 -20.85 13.96 18.09
CA PRO A 199 -21.24 14.87 19.16
C PRO A 199 -20.39 16.16 19.19
N SER A 200 -19.15 16.13 18.69
CA SER A 200 -18.25 17.27 18.62
C SER A 200 -18.35 18.00 17.26
N LYS A 201 -19.44 18.75 17.05
CA LYS A 201 -19.65 19.51 15.81
C LYS A 201 -18.70 20.71 15.69
N ARG A 202 -17.52 20.50 15.10
CA ARG A 202 -16.73 21.60 14.54
C ARG A 202 -17.32 21.99 13.17
N PRO A 203 -17.48 23.28 12.83
CA PRO A 203 -17.98 23.69 11.52
C PRO A 203 -17.10 23.11 10.40
N ALA A 204 -17.74 22.60 9.34
CA ALA A 204 -17.04 22.06 8.19
C ALA A 204 -16.12 23.12 7.56
N PRO A 205 -14.88 22.76 7.15
CA PRO A 205 -14.07 23.68 6.36
C PRO A 205 -14.77 23.99 5.03
N PRO A 206 -14.55 25.18 4.45
CA PRO A 206 -15.15 25.55 3.16
C PRO A 206 -14.70 24.58 2.06
N PRO A 207 -15.57 24.25 1.08
CA PRO A 207 -15.24 23.28 0.05
C PRO A 207 -14.09 23.78 -0.82
N ARG A 208 -13.09 22.93 -1.06
CA ARG A 208 -11.85 23.23 -1.79
C ARG A 208 -11.74 22.54 -3.15
N ALA A 209 -12.65 21.61 -3.48
CA ALA A 209 -12.61 20.86 -4.75
C ALA A 209 -14.01 20.52 -5.29
N ALA A 210 -14.10 20.30 -6.61
CA ALA A 210 -15.35 19.95 -7.30
C ALA A 210 -15.94 18.61 -6.82
N SER A 211 -15.13 17.64 -6.39
CA SER A 211 -15.63 16.36 -5.86
C SER A 211 -16.44 16.50 -4.56
N GLU A 212 -16.26 17.59 -3.82
CA GLU A 212 -17.05 17.87 -2.61
C GLU A 212 -18.46 18.37 -2.93
N SER A 213 -18.75 18.71 -4.20
CA SER A 213 -20.09 19.08 -4.66
C SER A 213 -20.98 17.88 -4.95
N SER A 214 -20.47 16.65 -4.89
CA SER A 214 -21.26 15.42 -5.01
C SER A 214 -21.97 15.03 -3.72
N VAL A 215 -21.61 15.68 -2.60
CA VAL A 215 -22.23 15.44 -1.29
C VAL A 215 -23.63 16.03 -1.28
N VAL A 216 -24.62 15.14 -1.18
CA VAL A 216 -26.04 15.50 -1.11
C VAL A 216 -26.35 16.05 0.28
N ARG A 217 -26.52 17.38 0.40
CA ARG A 217 -26.86 18.06 1.65
C ARG A 217 -28.31 18.55 1.65
N LEU A 218 -29.04 18.20 2.70
CA LEU A 218 -30.39 18.68 2.97
C LEU A 218 -30.36 19.94 3.84
N SER A 219 -31.02 21.02 3.38
CA SER A 219 -31.02 22.33 4.07
C SER A 219 -32.37 22.68 4.72
N GLU A 220 -33.40 21.89 4.48
CA GLU A 220 -34.76 22.19 4.92
C GLU A 220 -35.10 21.56 6.28
N ALA A 221 -36.03 22.18 7.02
CA ALA A 221 -36.36 21.79 8.40
C ALA A 221 -36.95 20.38 8.49
N SER A 222 -36.52 19.60 9.49
CA SER A 222 -37.01 18.24 9.75
C SER A 222 -38.11 18.21 10.81
N ALA A 223 -39.05 17.27 10.69
CA ALA A 223 -40.05 17.00 11.71
C ALA A 223 -39.41 16.39 12.98
N PRO A 224 -40.02 16.55 14.17
CA PRO A 224 -39.56 15.88 15.39
C PRO A 224 -39.70 14.35 15.29
N ASP A 225 -39.14 13.62 16.26
CA ASP A 225 -39.36 12.17 16.39
C ASP A 225 -40.78 11.91 16.96
N PRO A 226 -41.70 11.28 16.20
CA PRO A 226 -43.05 10.99 16.67
C PRO A 226 -43.09 9.98 17.83
N GLU A 227 -42.04 9.18 18.01
CA GLU A 227 -41.89 8.18 19.08
C GLU A 227 -40.86 8.61 20.14
N ALA A 228 -40.67 9.92 20.32
CA ALA A 228 -39.77 10.47 21.32
C ALA A 228 -40.16 9.99 22.73
N GLU A 229 -39.22 9.35 23.44
CA GLU A 229 -39.45 8.93 24.82
C GLU A 229 -39.37 10.16 25.75
N VAL A 230 -40.41 10.40 26.58
CA VAL A 230 -40.56 11.58 27.47
C VAL A 230 -39.44 11.69 28.54
N GLN A 231 -38.66 10.63 28.72
CA GLN A 231 -37.45 10.58 29.54
C GLN A 231 -36.22 10.23 28.70
N SER A 232 -36.15 10.71 27.46
CA SER A 232 -34.88 10.84 26.77
C SER A 232 -34.00 11.68 27.70
N PRO A 233 -32.91 11.14 28.28
CA PRO A 233 -32.00 12.00 28.99
C PRO A 233 -31.58 13.10 28.01
N SER A 234 -31.34 14.33 28.51
CA SER A 234 -30.49 15.26 27.75
C SER A 234 -29.30 14.48 27.17
N PRO A 235 -28.74 14.85 26.02
CA PRO A 235 -27.70 14.10 25.27
C PRO A 235 -26.34 13.95 26.00
N ALA A 236 -26.37 13.66 27.30
CA ALA A 236 -25.34 13.83 28.31
C ALA A 236 -25.51 12.83 29.47
N THR A 237 -26.03 11.61 29.23
CA THR A 237 -25.45 10.48 29.97
C THR A 237 -24.11 10.21 29.30
N ASP A 238 -23.01 10.61 29.94
CA ASP A 238 -21.63 10.55 29.41
C ASP A 238 -21.32 9.23 28.69
N ASN A 239 -21.93 8.12 29.12
CA ASN A 239 -21.73 6.80 28.54
C ASN A 239 -22.19 6.64 27.07
N GLU A 240 -23.34 7.22 26.67
CA GLU A 240 -23.85 7.06 25.29
C GLU A 240 -23.04 7.89 24.29
N ALA A 241 -22.63 9.11 24.67
CA ALA A 241 -21.77 9.94 23.84
C ALA A 241 -20.40 9.29 23.62
N VAL A 242 -19.85 8.65 24.65
CA VAL A 242 -18.59 7.90 24.56
C VAL A 242 -18.75 6.64 23.69
N LEU A 243 -19.87 5.93 23.78
CA LEU A 243 -20.19 4.80 22.89
C LEU A 243 -20.27 5.24 21.42
N VAL A 244 -21.03 6.30 21.13
CA VAL A 244 -21.15 6.86 19.78
C VAL A 244 -19.78 7.27 19.25
N GLN A 245 -19.02 8.04 20.04
CA GLN A 245 -17.66 8.44 19.66
C GLN A 245 -16.80 7.22 19.34
N ARG A 246 -16.88 6.16 20.14
CA ARG A 246 -16.09 4.94 19.91
C ARG A 246 -16.50 4.18 18.64
N PHE A 247 -17.79 4.09 18.33
CA PHE A 247 -18.26 3.56 17.04
C PHE A 247 -17.74 4.37 15.85
N LEU A 248 -17.69 5.70 15.97
CA LEU A 248 -17.12 6.56 14.92
C LEU A 248 -15.61 6.36 14.77
N GLN A 249 -14.88 6.15 15.86
CA GLN A 249 -13.47 5.78 15.80
C GLN A 249 -13.27 4.45 15.08
N PHE A 250 -14.06 3.43 15.43
CA PHE A 250 -14.03 2.11 14.78
C PHE A 250 -14.33 2.23 13.28
N GLY A 251 -15.46 2.86 12.94
CA GLY A 251 -15.89 3.05 11.56
C GLY A 251 -14.85 3.80 10.73
N LEU A 252 -14.23 4.86 11.27
CA LEU A 252 -13.23 5.63 10.55
C LEU A 252 -11.97 4.81 10.22
N LEU A 253 -11.52 3.94 11.12
CA LEU A 253 -10.38 3.06 10.86
C LEU A 253 -10.71 1.98 9.82
N GLU A 254 -11.90 1.40 9.89
CA GLU A 254 -12.38 0.43 8.88
C GLU A 254 -12.51 1.08 7.50
N VAL A 255 -13.04 2.30 7.42
CA VAL A 255 -13.14 3.06 6.17
C VAL A 255 -11.76 3.38 5.60
N LEU A 256 -10.81 3.82 6.42
CA LEU A 256 -9.44 4.07 5.98
C LEU A 256 -8.81 2.81 5.41
N LYS A 257 -8.91 1.69 6.13
CA LYS A 257 -8.36 0.41 5.72
C LYS A 257 -8.93 -0.04 4.38
N SER A 258 -10.26 -0.09 4.26
CA SER A 258 -10.94 -0.51 3.03
C SER A 258 -10.70 0.45 1.87
N TYR A 259 -10.60 1.76 2.13
CA TYR A 259 -10.25 2.76 1.12
C TYR A 259 -8.84 2.53 0.57
N LEU A 260 -7.85 2.33 1.43
CA LEU A 260 -6.48 2.16 0.95
C LEU A 260 -6.25 0.79 0.31
N LEU A 261 -6.98 -0.25 0.73
CA LEU A 261 -6.94 -1.57 0.12
C LEU A 261 -7.60 -1.61 -1.26
N SER A 262 -8.47 -0.66 -1.59
CA SER A 262 -9.07 -0.59 -2.93
C SER A 262 -8.06 -0.24 -4.03
N PHE A 263 -6.91 0.32 -3.66
CA PHE A 263 -5.79 0.59 -4.56
C PHE A 263 -4.96 -0.69 -4.82
N ALA A 264 -5.59 -1.70 -5.42
CA ALA A 264 -4.97 -3.00 -5.66
C ALA A 264 -4.46 -3.20 -7.11
N GLY A 265 -4.58 -2.19 -7.96
CA GLY A 265 -4.21 -2.29 -9.38
C GLY A 265 -2.68 -2.31 -9.58
N PRO A 266 -2.14 -3.17 -10.46
CA PRO A 266 -0.71 -3.20 -10.77
C PRO A 266 -0.19 -1.89 -11.40
N LEU A 267 -1.09 -1.08 -11.96
CA LEU A 267 -0.83 0.23 -12.56
C LEU A 267 -1.20 1.40 -11.62
N ASP A 268 -1.74 1.11 -10.43
CA ASP A 268 -2.28 2.10 -9.51
C ASP A 268 -1.54 2.07 -8.17
N PRO A 269 -0.43 2.81 -8.03
CA PRO A 269 0.49 2.65 -6.91
C PRO A 269 -0.05 3.37 -5.65
N GLY A 270 -1.05 2.78 -4.99
CA GLY A 270 -1.50 3.11 -3.63
C GLY A 270 -1.42 4.61 -3.27
N MET A 271 -0.80 4.91 -2.11
CA MET A 271 -0.46 6.28 -1.70
C MET A 271 1.00 6.65 -1.97
N SER A 272 1.86 5.65 -2.21
CA SER A 272 3.29 5.82 -2.47
C SER A 272 4.00 6.70 -1.44
N TRP A 273 3.60 6.62 -0.16
CA TRP A 273 4.10 7.49 0.90
C TRP A 273 5.60 7.34 1.08
N THR A 274 6.12 6.12 1.01
CA THR A 274 7.55 5.83 1.21
C THR A 274 8.43 6.63 0.26
N ILE A 275 8.19 6.51 -1.05
CA ILE A 275 9.02 7.17 -2.06
C ILE A 275 8.82 8.69 -2.04
N ARG A 276 7.58 9.17 -1.86
CA ARG A 276 7.30 10.61 -1.75
C ARG A 276 8.00 11.24 -0.54
N LEU A 277 8.05 10.53 0.60
CA LEU A 277 8.80 10.96 1.77
C LEU A 277 10.31 10.98 1.50
N GLN A 278 10.86 9.96 0.85
CA GLN A 278 12.28 9.97 0.47
C GLN A 278 12.60 11.14 -0.47
N GLU A 279 11.77 11.40 -1.47
CA GLU A 279 11.93 12.51 -2.39
C GLU A 279 11.96 13.84 -1.65
N LYS A 280 11.09 14.02 -0.64
CA LYS A 280 11.01 15.24 0.16
C LYS A 280 12.20 15.41 1.11
N LEU A 281 12.58 14.34 1.83
CA LEU A 281 13.60 14.39 2.88
C LEU A 281 15.03 14.27 2.35
N HIS A 282 15.20 13.60 1.21
CA HIS A 282 16.50 13.36 0.58
C HIS A 282 16.46 13.76 -0.90
N PRO A 283 16.29 15.05 -1.22
CA PRO A 283 16.16 15.52 -2.60
C PRO A 283 17.37 15.19 -3.49
N GLY A 284 18.55 14.97 -2.91
CA GLY A 284 19.75 14.53 -3.63
C GLY A 284 19.69 13.08 -4.16
N LEU A 285 18.73 12.26 -3.71
CA LEU A 285 18.55 10.89 -4.20
C LEU A 285 17.60 10.80 -5.41
N ARG A 286 17.02 11.93 -5.85
CA ARG A 286 16.13 11.99 -7.02
C ARG A 286 16.93 11.74 -8.31
N MET A 287 16.35 10.96 -9.22
CA MET A 287 16.95 10.77 -10.54
C MET A 287 16.72 12.01 -11.41
N ALA A 288 17.79 12.56 -11.97
CA ALA A 288 17.70 13.74 -12.83
C ALA A 288 16.94 13.41 -14.12
N GLY A 289 15.98 14.27 -14.49
CA GLY A 289 15.20 14.14 -15.72
C GLY A 289 14.04 13.15 -15.68
N GLN A 290 13.82 12.43 -14.57
CA GLN A 290 12.64 11.59 -14.37
C GLN A 290 11.58 12.32 -13.55
N GLN A 291 10.32 12.10 -13.90
CA GLN A 291 9.18 12.61 -13.13
C GLN A 291 9.14 11.90 -11.77
N THR A 292 9.03 12.68 -10.69
CA THR A 292 8.96 12.14 -9.33
C THR A 292 7.55 11.65 -9.01
N GLN A 293 7.40 10.72 -8.05
CA GLN A 293 6.08 10.29 -7.60
C GLN A 293 5.31 11.44 -6.94
N THR A 294 6.02 12.34 -6.26
CA THR A 294 5.43 13.57 -5.73
C THR A 294 4.84 14.44 -6.86
N ASP A 295 5.54 14.57 -8.00
CA ASP A 295 5.03 15.33 -9.14
C ASP A 295 3.82 14.65 -9.80
N ILE A 296 3.82 13.32 -9.89
CA ILE A 296 2.70 12.54 -10.43
C ILE A 296 1.43 12.77 -9.59
N PHE A 297 1.54 12.68 -8.26
CA PHE A 297 0.45 13.02 -7.35
C PHE A 297 0.01 14.49 -7.49
N ALA A 298 0.95 15.41 -7.71
CA ALA A 298 0.66 16.83 -7.88
C ALA A 298 0.06 17.20 -9.26
N GLN A 299 0.06 16.29 -10.25
CA GLN A 299 -0.48 16.54 -11.58
C GLN A 299 -1.78 15.77 -11.84
N SER A 300 -1.89 14.55 -11.32
CA SER A 300 -3.04 13.68 -11.49
C SER A 300 -4.22 14.07 -10.59
N LYS A 301 -5.38 14.39 -11.19
CA LYS A 301 -6.62 14.70 -10.47
C LYS A 301 -7.06 13.59 -9.49
N PRO A 302 -7.15 12.30 -9.88
CA PRO A 302 -7.56 11.25 -8.95
C PRO A 302 -6.58 11.06 -7.79
N LEU A 303 -5.27 11.24 -8.00
CA LEU A 303 -4.28 11.11 -6.92
C LEU A 303 -4.34 12.28 -5.92
N LYS A 304 -4.61 13.51 -6.40
CA LYS A 304 -4.91 14.64 -5.51
C LYS A 304 -6.13 14.39 -4.65
N GLU A 305 -7.16 13.78 -5.24
CA GLU A 305 -8.38 13.45 -4.51
C GLU A 305 -8.11 12.45 -3.38
N ARG A 306 -7.24 11.46 -3.60
CA ARG A 306 -6.78 10.56 -2.53
C ARG A 306 -6.08 11.30 -1.41
N ASP A 307 -5.16 12.21 -1.74
CA ASP A 307 -4.49 13.06 -0.74
C ASP A 307 -5.52 13.88 0.07
N LEU A 308 -6.56 14.41 -0.58
CA LEU A 308 -7.64 15.14 0.09
C LEU A 308 -8.49 14.25 0.99
N ILE A 309 -8.84 13.04 0.55
CA ILE A 309 -9.63 12.09 1.34
C ILE A 309 -8.85 11.63 2.57
N VAL A 310 -7.56 11.28 2.40
CA VAL A 310 -6.68 10.95 3.53
C VAL A 310 -6.53 12.13 4.48
N ALA A 311 -6.42 13.36 3.96
CA ALA A 311 -6.40 14.57 4.79
C ALA A 311 -7.71 14.74 5.60
N LYS A 312 -8.87 14.44 5.02
CA LYS A 312 -10.16 14.44 5.73
C LYS A 312 -10.21 13.38 6.83
N ILE A 313 -9.77 12.15 6.53
CA ILE A 313 -9.71 11.06 7.51
C ILE A 313 -8.78 11.42 8.68
N THR A 314 -7.59 11.95 8.39
CA THR A 314 -6.64 12.37 9.43
C THR A 314 -7.16 13.54 10.25
N ALA A 315 -7.94 14.46 9.68
CA ALA A 315 -8.62 15.51 10.42
C ALA A 315 -9.73 14.95 11.33
N LEU A 316 -10.67 14.16 10.78
CA LEU A 316 -11.78 13.56 11.53
C LEU A 316 -11.29 12.66 12.65
N SER A 317 -10.22 11.89 12.44
CA SER A 317 -9.66 11.04 13.50
C SER A 317 -9.18 11.84 14.71
N ARG A 318 -8.68 13.08 14.51
CA ARG A 318 -8.32 13.98 15.61
C ARG A 318 -9.56 14.55 16.28
N ASP A 319 -10.58 14.91 15.50
CA ASP A 319 -11.86 15.41 16.03
C ASP A 319 -12.60 14.34 16.86
N PHE A 320 -12.42 13.06 16.51
CA PHE A 320 -12.92 11.91 17.28
C PHE A 320 -12.02 11.52 18.46
N GLY A 321 -10.93 12.25 18.71
CA GLY A 321 -10.06 12.04 19.87
C GLY A 321 -9.12 10.83 19.77
N ILE A 322 -8.86 10.31 18.56
CA ILE A 322 -7.89 9.23 18.36
C ILE A 322 -6.48 9.80 18.48
N SER A 323 -5.76 9.42 19.54
CA SER A 323 -4.39 9.88 19.79
C SER A 323 -3.34 8.98 19.13
N ASP A 324 -2.19 9.55 18.73
CA ASP A 324 -1.07 8.78 18.16
C ASP A 324 -0.55 7.72 19.15
N LYS A 325 -0.57 8.03 20.46
CA LYS A 325 -0.18 7.09 21.52
C LYS A 325 -1.08 5.85 21.53
N GLN A 326 -2.40 6.05 21.47
CA GLN A 326 -3.35 4.96 21.43
C GLN A 326 -3.17 4.09 20.19
N LEU A 327 -2.95 4.71 19.02
CA LEU A 327 -2.69 3.98 17.78
C LEU A 327 -1.41 3.15 17.87
N LEU A 328 -0.35 3.72 18.46
CA LEU A 328 0.91 3.03 18.66
C LEU A 328 0.75 1.85 19.63
N GLU A 329 0.08 2.04 20.76
CA GLU A 329 -0.22 0.96 21.72
C GLU A 329 -1.00 -0.20 21.08
N ILE A 330 -1.92 0.09 20.16
CA ILE A 330 -2.65 -0.95 19.41
C ILE A 330 -1.72 -1.64 18.41
N ALA A 331 -0.93 -0.89 17.64
CA ALA A 331 -0.01 -1.45 16.64
C ALA A 331 1.11 -2.32 17.25
N LEU A 332 1.48 -2.06 18.50
CA LEU A 332 2.47 -2.84 19.26
C LEU A 332 1.95 -4.19 19.78
N LYS A 333 0.64 -4.47 19.71
CA LYS A 333 0.06 -5.76 20.12
C LYS A 333 0.32 -6.85 19.08
N SER A 334 0.46 -8.09 19.55
CA SER A 334 0.55 -9.27 18.68
C SER A 334 -0.78 -9.51 17.95
N SER A 335 -0.76 -10.29 16.86
CA SER A 335 -1.99 -10.81 16.24
C SER A 335 -2.80 -11.66 17.22
N ASP A 336 -2.12 -12.37 18.13
CA ASP A 336 -2.76 -13.27 19.08
C ASP A 336 -3.52 -12.52 20.18
N ASP A 337 -3.16 -11.27 20.42
CA ASP A 337 -3.81 -10.38 21.39
C ASP A 337 -4.95 -9.56 20.75
N GLN A 338 -5.27 -9.82 19.47
CA GLN A 338 -6.30 -9.09 18.77
C GLN A 338 -7.68 -9.53 19.30
N PRO A 339 -8.52 -8.58 19.77
CA PRO A 339 -9.89 -8.90 20.14
C PRO A 339 -10.67 -9.42 18.93
N PRO A 340 -11.69 -10.26 19.14
CA PRO A 340 -12.55 -10.73 18.05
C PRO A 340 -13.17 -9.54 17.31
N PRO A 341 -13.54 -9.72 16.02
CA PRO A 341 -14.31 -8.72 15.30
C PRO A 341 -15.55 -8.31 16.10
N LEU A 342 -15.94 -7.04 15.95
CA LEU A 342 -17.12 -6.52 16.62
C LEU A 342 -18.36 -7.32 16.17
N ASP A 343 -19.06 -7.88 17.14
CA ASP A 343 -20.36 -8.51 16.93
C ASP A 343 -21.43 -7.42 16.92
N PHE A 344 -22.10 -7.26 15.78
CA PHE A 344 -23.19 -6.30 15.62
C PHE A 344 -24.56 -6.87 16.00
N ASP A 345 -24.69 -8.20 16.10
CA ASP A 345 -25.93 -8.86 16.54
C ASP A 345 -26.13 -8.66 18.05
N GLU A 346 -25.04 -8.66 18.82
CA GLU A 346 -25.01 -8.33 20.24
C GLU A 346 -24.37 -6.95 20.49
N PRO A 347 -25.14 -5.85 20.43
CA PRO A 347 -24.55 -4.51 20.48
C PRO A 347 -23.85 -4.24 21.83
N PRO A 348 -22.61 -3.72 21.79
CA PRO A 348 -21.80 -3.49 22.98
C PRO A 348 -22.45 -2.49 23.92
N ARG A 349 -22.27 -2.70 25.23
CA ARG A 349 -22.82 -1.86 26.30
C ARG A 349 -21.80 -0.87 26.84
N LYS A 350 -20.51 -1.09 26.56
CA LYS A 350 -19.40 -0.24 26.98
C LYS A 350 -18.48 0.05 25.80
N ALA A 351 -17.87 1.24 25.80
CA ALA A 351 -16.95 1.63 24.73
C ALA A 351 -15.70 0.73 24.63
N ASP A 352 -15.23 0.18 25.75
CA ASP A 352 -14.08 -0.73 25.75
C ASP A 352 -14.36 -2.07 25.04
N GLU A 353 -15.64 -2.43 24.86
CA GLU A 353 -16.07 -3.62 24.11
C GLU A 353 -15.99 -3.40 22.59
N ILE A 354 -15.80 -2.16 22.13
CA ILE A 354 -15.60 -1.82 20.72
C ILE A 354 -14.10 -1.75 20.44
N PRO A 355 -13.52 -2.78 19.79
CA PRO A 355 -12.09 -2.80 19.52
C PRO A 355 -11.74 -1.86 18.37
N LEU A 356 -10.58 -1.21 18.44
CA LEU A 356 -10.01 -0.53 17.27
C LEU A 356 -9.11 -1.52 16.52
N GLU A 357 -9.29 -1.61 15.21
CA GLU A 357 -8.58 -2.58 14.39
C GLU A 357 -7.10 -2.20 14.22
N ARG A 358 -6.25 -3.22 14.22
CA ARG A 358 -4.80 -3.09 14.32
C ARG A 358 -4.16 -2.52 13.05
N HIS A 359 -4.56 -3.00 11.88
CA HIS A 359 -4.06 -2.52 10.59
C HIS A 359 -4.51 -1.09 10.33
N GLY A 360 -5.79 -0.77 10.50
CA GLY A 360 -6.33 0.58 10.40
C GLY A 360 -5.59 1.55 11.33
N SER A 361 -5.23 1.11 12.53
CA SER A 361 -4.44 1.92 13.47
C SER A 361 -3.02 2.22 12.93
N LEU A 362 -2.34 1.22 12.39
CA LEU A 362 -1.03 1.37 11.75
C LEU A 362 -1.09 2.27 10.51
N LEU A 363 -2.09 2.05 9.64
CA LEU A 363 -2.32 2.84 8.43
C LEU A 363 -2.60 4.30 8.78
N LEU A 364 -3.35 4.58 9.84
CA LEU A 364 -3.61 5.94 10.29
C LEU A 364 -2.35 6.62 10.86
N LEU A 365 -1.50 5.88 11.57
CA LEU A 365 -0.19 6.40 12.01
C LEU A 365 0.67 6.79 10.82
N ALA A 366 0.78 5.91 9.81
CA ALA A 366 1.54 6.18 8.60
C ALA A 366 0.96 7.37 7.83
N ALA A 367 -0.37 7.45 7.68
CA ALA A 367 -1.05 8.57 7.05
C ALA A 367 -0.77 9.90 7.76
N ARG A 368 -0.77 9.92 9.10
CA ARG A 368 -0.45 11.12 9.90
C ARG A 368 1.01 11.53 9.74
N ALA A 369 1.95 10.57 9.81
CA ALA A 369 3.38 10.82 9.59
C ALA A 369 3.64 11.38 8.19
N ALA A 370 3.09 10.73 7.15
CA ALA A 370 3.21 11.18 5.77
C ALA A 370 2.58 12.57 5.58
N SER A 371 1.40 12.84 6.15
CA SER A 371 0.73 14.14 6.02
C SER A 371 1.47 15.27 6.75
N ALA A 372 2.11 14.97 7.89
CA ALA A 372 2.92 15.92 8.62
C ALA A 372 4.12 16.36 7.79
N GLU A 373 4.83 15.41 7.19
CA GLU A 373 5.99 15.74 6.35
C GLU A 373 5.59 16.31 5.01
N LEU A 374 4.73 15.64 4.23
CA LEU A 374 4.42 16.04 2.84
C LEU A 374 3.66 17.38 2.76
N PHE A 375 2.76 17.65 3.71
CA PHE A 375 1.88 18.82 3.67
C PHE A 375 2.05 19.78 4.86
N SER A 376 3.00 19.52 5.77
CA SER A 376 3.21 20.35 6.97
C SER A 376 1.96 20.44 7.87
N SER A 377 1.21 19.34 7.95
CA SER A 377 -0.11 19.25 8.62
C SER A 377 -0.08 19.23 10.16
N GLY A 378 1.02 19.69 10.76
CA GLY A 378 1.21 19.77 12.21
C GLY A 378 2.23 18.76 12.77
N PRO A 379 2.61 18.91 14.05
CA PRO A 379 3.62 18.06 14.68
C PRO A 379 3.09 16.66 14.93
N VAL A 380 3.82 15.65 14.47
CA VAL A 380 3.63 14.23 14.80
C VAL A 380 4.92 13.75 15.44
N THR A 381 4.82 13.01 16.55
CA THR A 381 6.02 12.49 17.22
C THR A 381 6.49 11.24 16.47
N PRO A 382 7.75 11.18 16.00
CA PRO A 382 8.27 9.99 15.35
C PRO A 382 8.30 8.80 16.31
N THR A 383 7.87 7.64 15.83
CA THR A 383 8.01 6.36 16.53
C THR A 383 9.48 6.01 16.64
N SER A 384 9.93 5.46 17.77
CA SER A 384 11.34 5.04 17.89
C SER A 384 11.62 3.83 16.97
N VAL A 385 12.80 3.78 16.34
CA VAL A 385 13.17 2.59 15.54
C VAL A 385 13.26 1.36 16.45
N PHE A 386 13.92 1.52 17.61
CA PHE A 386 13.97 0.53 18.67
C PHE A 386 13.40 1.11 19.97
N PRO A 387 12.54 0.38 20.69
CA PRO A 387 12.03 -0.97 20.37
C PRO A 387 10.77 -0.97 19.49
N ASP A 388 10.17 0.21 19.25
CA ASP A 388 8.78 0.29 18.80
C ASP A 388 8.58 -0.21 17.35
N LEU A 389 9.31 0.34 16.37
CA LEU A 389 9.20 -0.14 14.99
C LEU A 389 9.65 -1.60 14.84
N ALA A 390 10.70 -2.01 15.56
CA ALA A 390 11.13 -3.42 15.57
C ALA A 390 10.00 -4.35 16.01
N CYS A 391 9.27 -3.99 17.07
CA CYS A 391 8.10 -4.73 17.53
C CYS A 391 6.96 -4.72 16.49
N ILE A 392 6.66 -3.56 15.88
CA ILE A 392 5.64 -3.45 14.83
C ILE A 392 5.97 -4.38 13.65
N PHE A 393 7.18 -4.32 13.11
CA PHE A 393 7.56 -5.18 11.98
C PHE A 393 7.44 -6.67 12.34
N ARG A 394 7.90 -7.07 13.52
CA ARG A 394 7.73 -8.45 14.01
C ARG A 394 6.26 -8.87 14.04
N ASN A 395 5.37 -8.00 14.51
CA ASN A 395 3.96 -8.33 14.65
C ASN A 395 3.22 -8.38 13.31
N PHE A 396 3.59 -7.54 12.32
CA PHE A 396 2.85 -7.40 11.05
C PHE A 396 3.42 -8.22 9.90
N VAL A 397 4.74 -8.41 9.86
CA VAL A 397 5.45 -9.08 8.75
C VAL A 397 6.53 -10.03 9.26
N GLY A 398 6.54 -10.38 10.55
CA GLY A 398 7.49 -11.34 11.12
C GLY A 398 7.08 -12.80 10.90
N GLY A 399 8.01 -13.73 11.15
CA GLY A 399 7.72 -15.17 11.12
C GLY A 399 7.65 -15.81 9.72
N TYR A 400 8.17 -15.13 8.69
CA TYR A 400 8.24 -15.65 7.33
C TYR A 400 9.41 -16.61 7.11
N ASN A 401 9.28 -17.49 6.11
CA ASN A 401 10.36 -18.40 5.71
C ASN A 401 11.26 -17.80 4.64
N SER A 402 10.74 -16.93 3.76
CA SER A 402 11.56 -16.25 2.74
C SER A 402 11.12 -14.79 2.56
N PRO A 403 12.03 -13.86 2.20
CA PRO A 403 11.68 -12.46 1.97
C PRO A 403 10.57 -12.24 0.93
N ASP A 404 10.44 -13.15 -0.03
CA ASP A 404 9.40 -13.09 -1.06
C ASP A 404 7.99 -13.33 -0.48
N GLU A 405 7.85 -14.13 0.59
CA GLU A 405 6.57 -14.29 1.30
C GLU A 405 6.07 -12.95 1.85
N VAL A 406 6.97 -12.07 2.29
CA VAL A 406 6.59 -10.74 2.76
C VAL A 406 6.21 -9.83 1.58
N ALA A 407 7.04 -9.82 0.53
CA ALA A 407 6.86 -8.93 -0.61
C ALA A 407 5.60 -9.21 -1.43
N PHE A 408 5.19 -10.48 -1.52
CA PHE A 408 4.01 -10.92 -2.29
C PHE A 408 2.84 -11.36 -1.43
N GLY A 409 3.06 -11.75 -0.16
CA GLY A 409 2.01 -12.24 0.73
C GLY A 409 1.25 -11.15 1.50
N HIS A 410 1.75 -9.91 1.50
CA HIS A 410 1.10 -8.79 2.16
C HIS A 410 0.60 -7.70 1.19
N PRO A 411 -0.48 -6.98 1.54
CA PRO A 411 -0.95 -5.83 0.75
C PRO A 411 0.13 -4.75 0.61
N GLN A 412 0.27 -4.18 -0.60
CA GLN A 412 1.26 -3.14 -0.86
C GLN A 412 1.09 -1.89 0.03
N VAL A 413 -0.15 -1.55 0.38
CA VAL A 413 -0.43 -0.45 1.32
C VAL A 413 0.20 -0.69 2.70
N LEU A 414 0.21 -1.93 3.19
CA LEU A 414 0.82 -2.25 4.47
C LEU A 414 2.34 -2.05 4.40
N LEU A 415 2.97 -2.57 3.35
CA LEU A 415 4.42 -2.43 3.13
C LEU A 415 4.82 -0.96 2.98
N ASP A 416 4.09 -0.19 2.17
CA ASP A 416 4.31 1.25 1.99
C ASP A 416 4.14 2.02 3.32
N SER A 417 3.15 1.65 4.13
CA SER A 417 2.92 2.28 5.43
C SER A 417 4.03 1.99 6.44
N LEU A 418 4.51 0.75 6.50
CA LEU A 418 5.63 0.35 7.35
C LEU A 418 6.92 1.08 6.97
N LEU A 419 7.23 1.12 5.67
CA LEU A 419 8.43 1.80 5.16
C LEU A 419 8.35 3.33 5.31
N ALA A 420 7.17 3.93 5.11
CA ALA A 420 6.94 5.35 5.37
C ALA A 420 7.18 5.71 6.83
N LEU A 421 6.69 4.89 7.77
CA LEU A 421 6.97 5.05 9.20
C LEU A 421 8.48 4.90 9.49
N THR A 422 9.16 3.94 8.87
CA THR A 422 10.62 3.79 9.01
C THR A 422 11.36 5.05 8.58
N ILE A 423 11.06 5.61 7.40
CA ILE A 423 11.69 6.85 6.92
C ILE A 423 11.44 8.01 7.88
N PHE A 424 10.19 8.16 8.34
CA PHE A 424 9.83 9.22 9.28
C PHE A 424 10.58 9.09 10.61
N SER A 425 10.66 7.88 11.15
CA SER A 425 11.39 7.56 12.39
C SER A 425 12.89 7.82 12.28
N MET A 426 13.48 7.59 11.10
CA MET A 426 14.91 7.79 10.86
C MET A 426 15.35 9.26 10.80
N GLN A 427 14.40 10.21 10.86
CA GLN A 427 14.74 11.62 11.07
C GLN A 427 15.34 11.88 12.46
N GLN A 428 15.10 11.00 13.42
CA GLN A 428 15.71 11.03 14.75
C GLN A 428 16.89 10.06 14.83
N PRO A 429 17.90 10.34 15.68
CA PRO A 429 19.00 9.41 15.90
C PRO A 429 18.51 8.03 16.34
N ILE A 430 18.91 7.00 15.58
CA ILE A 430 18.56 5.61 15.87
C ILE A 430 19.28 5.18 17.14
N GLN A 431 18.51 4.88 18.18
CA GLN A 431 19.03 4.35 19.44
C GLN A 431 19.49 2.90 19.25
N PRO A 432 20.49 2.42 20.01
CA PRO A 432 20.92 1.03 19.92
C PRO A 432 19.79 0.07 20.35
N PRO A 433 19.69 -1.11 19.71
CA PRO A 433 18.72 -2.14 20.06
C PRO A 433 18.99 -2.70 21.47
N ALA A 434 17.97 -3.25 22.12
CA ALA A 434 18.13 -3.87 23.45
C ALA A 434 18.89 -5.21 23.36
N ALA A 435 18.74 -5.91 22.24
CA ALA A 435 19.40 -7.19 21.98
C ALA A 435 19.87 -7.31 20.52
N GLU A 436 20.95 -8.07 20.30
CA GLU A 436 21.45 -8.38 18.95
C GLU A 436 20.36 -9.03 18.07
N LYS A 437 19.57 -9.94 18.65
CA LYS A 437 18.49 -10.63 17.94
C LYS A 437 17.39 -9.66 17.47
N GLU A 438 17.00 -8.69 18.30
CA GLU A 438 15.99 -7.69 17.93
C GLU A 438 16.42 -6.89 16.68
N PHE A 439 17.70 -6.51 16.64
CA PHE A 439 18.27 -5.83 15.48
C PHE A 439 18.30 -6.69 14.23
N ILE A 440 18.78 -7.94 14.34
CA ILE A 440 18.83 -8.86 13.20
C ILE A 440 17.41 -9.11 12.66
N ASP A 441 16.47 -9.48 13.52
CA ASP A 441 15.09 -9.76 13.13
C ASP A 441 14.44 -8.54 12.45
N PHE A 442 14.62 -7.34 13.02
CA PHE A 442 14.09 -6.10 12.43
C PHE A 442 14.68 -5.79 11.06
N VAL A 443 16.02 -5.85 10.91
CA VAL A 443 16.66 -5.53 9.63
C VAL A 443 16.27 -6.54 8.57
N LEU A 444 16.14 -7.83 8.91
CA LEU A 444 15.68 -8.85 7.97
C LEU A 444 14.24 -8.57 7.51
N SER A 445 13.31 -8.30 8.44
CA SER A 445 11.93 -7.94 8.09
C SER A 445 11.87 -6.67 7.22
N LEU A 446 12.64 -5.64 7.57
CA LEU A 446 12.74 -4.40 6.80
C LEU A 446 13.29 -4.65 5.39
N THR A 447 14.32 -5.49 5.27
CA THR A 447 14.91 -5.89 3.98
C THR A 447 13.88 -6.62 3.13
N ALA A 448 13.10 -7.54 3.72
CA ALA A 448 12.03 -8.26 3.03
C ALA A 448 10.96 -7.32 2.46
N CYS A 449 10.53 -6.30 3.23
CA CYS A 449 9.60 -5.28 2.73
C CYS A 449 10.15 -4.48 1.53
N THR A 450 11.47 -4.33 1.43
CA THR A 450 12.12 -3.58 0.33
C THR A 450 12.55 -4.43 -0.87
N ALA A 451 12.58 -5.77 -0.74
CA ALA A 451 13.21 -6.68 -1.71
C ALA A 451 12.70 -6.51 -3.15
N ARG A 452 11.40 -6.24 -3.32
CA ARG A 452 10.74 -6.10 -4.64
C ARG A 452 10.33 -4.66 -4.97
N GLN A 453 10.93 -3.67 -4.31
CA GLN A 453 10.65 -2.26 -4.56
C GLN A 453 11.37 -1.77 -5.83
N ASN A 454 10.65 -1.01 -6.66
CA ASN A 454 11.17 -0.50 -7.93
C ASN A 454 12.22 0.60 -7.74
N TYR A 455 12.09 1.40 -6.68
CA TYR A 455 12.98 2.53 -6.41
C TYR A 455 14.23 2.08 -5.66
N SER A 456 15.41 2.35 -6.25
CA SER A 456 16.70 2.04 -5.62
C SER A 456 16.92 2.78 -4.31
N SER A 457 16.36 3.99 -4.15
CA SER A 457 16.43 4.75 -2.91
C SER A 457 15.67 4.06 -1.78
N VAL A 458 14.53 3.43 -2.08
CA VAL A 458 13.73 2.65 -1.12
C VAL A 458 14.46 1.36 -0.74
N ARG A 459 15.06 0.66 -1.72
CA ARG A 459 15.88 -0.54 -1.48
C ARG A 459 17.10 -0.30 -0.57
N ARG A 460 17.54 0.95 -0.41
CA ARG A 460 18.68 1.31 0.45
C ARG A 460 18.30 1.59 1.91
N ILE A 461 17.01 1.69 2.24
CA ILE A 461 16.55 1.98 3.61
C ILE A 461 17.16 1.02 4.65
N PRO A 462 17.17 -0.32 4.45
CA PRO A 462 17.74 -1.23 5.44
C PRO A 462 19.22 -0.93 5.72
N GLY A 463 19.99 -0.56 4.69
CA GLY A 463 21.41 -0.26 4.82
C GLY A 463 21.72 0.89 5.77
N ILE A 464 20.85 1.90 5.83
CA ILE A 464 21.00 3.03 6.76
C ILE A 464 20.81 2.56 8.21
N VAL A 465 19.83 1.68 8.46
CA VAL A 465 19.62 1.06 9.79
C VAL A 465 20.81 0.18 10.15
N VAL A 466 21.34 -0.60 9.21
CA VAL A 466 22.55 -1.39 9.44
C VAL A 466 23.70 -0.49 9.87
N GLN A 467 23.98 0.59 9.13
CA GLN A 467 25.08 1.53 9.42
C GLN A 467 24.94 2.23 10.77
N SER A 468 23.71 2.48 11.24
CA SER A 468 23.48 3.11 12.54
C SER A 468 23.88 2.25 13.74
N ASN A 469 24.06 0.93 13.56
CA ASN A 469 24.45 0.06 14.66
C ASN A 469 25.95 0.21 14.97
N PRO A 470 26.33 0.63 16.19
CA PRO A 470 27.74 0.85 16.55
C PRO A 470 28.57 -0.45 16.56
N SER A 471 27.93 -1.59 16.82
CA SER A 471 28.61 -2.89 16.90
C SER A 471 28.98 -3.42 15.51
N GLN A 472 30.26 -3.32 15.14
CA GLN A 472 30.76 -3.90 13.88
C GLN A 472 30.50 -5.41 13.83
N ILE A 473 30.73 -6.13 14.94
CA ILE A 473 30.56 -7.59 15.00
C ILE A 473 29.10 -8.01 14.77
N THR A 474 28.13 -7.25 15.29
CA THR A 474 26.71 -7.52 15.06
C THR A 474 26.32 -7.27 13.60
N ARG A 475 26.85 -6.21 12.97
CA ARG A 475 26.66 -5.96 11.54
C ARG A 475 27.26 -7.09 10.68
N PHE A 476 28.44 -7.58 11.06
CA PHE A 476 29.09 -8.71 10.38
C PHE A 476 28.28 -10.01 10.52
N LYS A 477 27.79 -10.33 11.72
CA LYS A 477 26.91 -11.49 11.94
C LYS A 477 25.66 -11.42 11.08
N LEU A 478 24.99 -10.26 11.01
CA LEU A 478 23.83 -10.06 10.13
C LEU A 478 24.17 -10.34 8.65
N ILE A 479 25.26 -9.77 8.13
CA ILE A 479 25.72 -10.02 6.75
C ILE A 479 25.93 -11.52 6.54
N ARG A 480 26.56 -12.19 7.50
CA ARG A 480 26.84 -13.61 7.45
C ARG A 480 25.57 -14.45 7.46
N THR A 481 24.58 -14.12 8.31
CA THR A 481 23.25 -14.76 8.32
C THR A 481 22.59 -14.72 6.95
N VAL A 482 22.56 -13.56 6.29
CA VAL A 482 21.93 -13.41 4.96
C VAL A 482 22.69 -14.18 3.87
N LEU A 483 24.03 -14.18 3.91
CA LEU A 483 24.84 -14.84 2.88
C LEU A 483 24.84 -16.37 3.02
N GLU A 484 24.81 -16.89 4.25
CA GLU A 484 24.91 -18.33 4.55
C GLU A 484 23.56 -19.07 4.51
N ASP A 485 22.45 -18.39 4.79
CA ASP A 485 21.12 -19.02 4.79
C ASP A 485 20.42 -18.86 3.43
N ASP A 486 20.12 -20.00 2.79
CA ASP A 486 19.50 -20.07 1.47
C ASP A 486 18.10 -19.44 1.41
N ARG A 487 17.42 -19.29 2.56
CA ARG A 487 16.13 -18.59 2.66
C ARG A 487 16.20 -17.13 2.24
N PHE A 488 17.37 -16.50 2.36
CA PHE A 488 17.58 -15.09 2.02
C PHE A 488 18.20 -14.89 0.62
N GLN A 489 18.16 -15.92 -0.24
CA GLN A 489 18.80 -15.87 -1.56
C GLN A 489 18.43 -14.64 -2.39
N THR A 490 17.18 -14.16 -2.31
CA THR A 490 16.68 -13.01 -3.09
C THR A 490 17.13 -11.65 -2.58
N VAL A 491 17.74 -11.59 -1.39
CA VAL A 491 18.23 -10.35 -0.76
C VAL A 491 19.74 -10.39 -0.45
N LYS A 492 20.46 -11.40 -0.95
CA LYS A 492 21.93 -11.51 -0.74
C LYS A 492 22.69 -10.31 -1.30
N ASP A 493 22.20 -9.70 -2.37
CA ASP A 493 22.74 -8.45 -2.93
C ASP A 493 22.71 -7.29 -1.92
N SER A 494 21.69 -7.23 -1.06
CA SER A 494 21.60 -6.24 0.02
C SER A 494 22.71 -6.43 1.05
N ALA A 495 22.98 -7.67 1.48
CA ALA A 495 24.08 -7.96 2.41
C ALA A 495 25.46 -7.65 1.81
N ILE A 496 25.65 -7.90 0.52
CA ILE A 496 26.88 -7.52 -0.20
C ILE A 496 27.03 -6.00 -0.25
N ALA A 497 25.93 -5.26 -0.45
CA ALA A 497 25.94 -3.80 -0.40
C ALA A 497 26.30 -3.28 1.00
N TRP A 498 25.77 -3.87 2.07
CA TRP A 498 26.13 -3.48 3.45
C TRP A 498 27.62 -3.74 3.75
N LEU A 499 28.17 -4.87 3.29
CA LEU A 499 29.60 -5.16 3.39
C LEU A 499 30.42 -4.09 2.67
N LYS A 500 30.07 -3.80 1.42
CA LYS A 500 30.72 -2.76 0.62
C LYS A 500 30.70 -1.41 1.33
N ASP A 501 29.56 -1.00 1.87
CA ASP A 501 29.43 0.29 2.55
C ASP A 501 30.27 0.32 3.84
N GLY A 502 30.31 -0.77 4.61
CA GLY A 502 31.18 -0.91 5.77
C GLY A 502 32.67 -0.78 5.44
N MET A 503 33.10 -1.31 4.29
CA MET A 503 34.48 -1.17 3.80
C MET A 503 34.81 0.25 3.36
N LEU A 504 33.85 0.99 2.79
CA LEU A 504 34.03 2.36 2.33
C LEU A 504 33.96 3.40 3.47
N GLU A 505 33.29 3.08 4.56
CA GLU A 505 33.20 3.92 5.76
C GLU A 505 34.39 3.76 6.71
N ALA A 506 34.97 2.55 6.79
CA ALA A 506 36.07 2.23 7.69
C ALA A 506 37.26 3.22 7.62
N PRO A 507 37.72 3.67 6.43
CA PRO A 507 38.80 4.67 6.34
C PRO A 507 38.42 6.05 6.90
N LYS A 508 37.14 6.44 6.82
CA LYS A 508 36.68 7.76 7.28
C LYS A 508 36.64 7.86 8.81
N ALA A 509 36.42 6.74 9.49
CA ALA A 509 36.43 6.67 10.95
C ALA A 509 37.86 6.74 11.55
N SER A 510 38.91 6.53 10.75
CA SER A 510 40.30 6.66 11.18
C SER A 510 40.87 8.09 11.12
N GLU A 511 40.12 9.05 10.57
CA GLU A 511 40.51 10.47 10.53
C GLU A 511 40.13 11.25 11.80
N THR A 512 39.30 10.69 12.67
CA THR A 512 39.01 11.23 14.01
C THR A 512 40.04 10.72 15.02
N ASP A 513 40.74 11.62 15.72
CA ASP A 513 41.93 11.47 16.62
C ASP A 513 41.88 10.42 17.78
N VAL A 514 41.05 9.39 17.71
CA VAL A 514 41.00 8.28 18.67
C VAL A 514 41.68 7.06 18.05
N PRO A 515 42.57 6.33 18.77
CA PRO A 515 43.20 5.12 18.24
C PRO A 515 42.14 4.02 18.12
N THR A 516 41.45 3.95 16.99
CA THR A 516 40.46 2.92 16.69
C THR A 516 41.16 1.63 16.31
N GLU A 517 40.71 0.51 16.91
CA GLU A 517 41.03 -0.83 16.41
C GLU A 517 40.74 -0.90 14.90
N SER A 518 41.58 -1.59 14.15
CA SER A 518 41.39 -1.80 12.71
C SER A 518 39.99 -2.36 12.45
N SER A 519 39.20 -1.71 11.60
CA SER A 519 37.83 -2.15 11.32
C SER A 519 37.80 -3.59 10.83
N ILE A 520 36.87 -4.39 11.36
CA ILE A 520 36.71 -5.80 10.98
C ILE A 520 36.38 -5.97 9.49
N PHE A 521 35.81 -4.94 8.85
CA PHE A 521 35.48 -4.95 7.42
C PHE A 521 36.72 -4.78 6.53
N LEU A 522 37.85 -4.33 7.09
CA LEU A 522 39.15 -4.25 6.41
C LEU A 522 40.10 -5.36 6.88
N ASP A 523 39.66 -6.26 7.76
CA ASP A 523 40.45 -7.37 8.24
C ASP A 523 40.41 -8.55 7.23
N PRO A 524 41.57 -9.07 6.80
CA PRO A 524 41.64 -10.14 5.81
C PRO A 524 41.06 -11.46 6.29
N HIS A 525 41.11 -11.76 7.60
CA HIS A 525 40.56 -13.00 8.17
C HIS A 525 39.03 -12.94 8.23
N TYR A 526 38.44 -11.81 8.62
CA TYR A 526 36.98 -11.62 8.56
C TYR A 526 36.44 -11.67 7.12
N PHE A 527 37.12 -11.02 6.17
CA PHE A 527 36.75 -11.11 4.75
C PHE A 527 36.84 -12.55 4.22
N SER A 528 37.86 -13.30 4.65
CA SER A 528 38.03 -14.72 4.29
C SER A 528 36.93 -15.62 4.83
N VAL A 529 36.29 -15.28 5.96
CA VAL A 529 35.11 -16.01 6.48
C VAL A 529 33.93 -15.90 5.52
N LEU A 530 33.67 -14.71 4.96
CA LEU A 530 32.56 -14.47 4.03
C LEU A 530 32.83 -14.96 2.60
N PHE A 531 34.10 -15.16 2.24
CA PHE A 531 34.54 -15.46 0.88
C PHE A 531 33.79 -16.64 0.20
N PRO A 532 33.60 -17.80 0.86
CA PRO A 532 32.89 -18.92 0.23
C PRO A 532 31.41 -18.64 -0.02
N SER A 533 30.79 -17.80 0.80
CA SER A 533 29.37 -17.43 0.68
C SER A 533 29.16 -16.31 -0.35
N LEU A 534 30.11 -15.39 -0.49
CA LEU A 534 30.14 -14.37 -1.55
C LEU A 534 30.34 -15.00 -2.93
N PHE A 535 31.22 -16.01 -3.03
CA PHE A 535 31.61 -16.66 -4.28
C PHE A 535 31.23 -18.14 -4.26
N ASN A 536 29.94 -18.42 -4.06
CA ASN A 536 29.44 -19.77 -3.88
C ASN A 536 29.50 -20.60 -5.17
N SER A 537 30.47 -21.50 -5.26
CA SER A 537 30.64 -22.40 -6.41
C SER A 537 29.49 -23.39 -6.59
N SER A 538 28.79 -23.78 -5.52
CA SER A 538 27.71 -24.78 -5.62
C SER A 538 26.49 -24.23 -6.36
N ALA A 539 26.24 -22.91 -6.24
CA ALA A 539 25.17 -22.23 -6.97
C ALA A 539 25.38 -22.26 -8.50
N LEU A 540 26.63 -22.42 -8.96
CA LEU A 540 27.01 -22.46 -10.37
C LEU A 540 27.01 -23.87 -10.98
N LEU A 541 26.89 -24.93 -10.17
CA LEU A 541 26.85 -26.33 -10.62
C LEU A 541 25.47 -26.69 -11.19
N MET A 542 25.04 -25.98 -12.23
CA MET A 542 23.78 -26.22 -12.92
C MET A 542 23.95 -27.23 -14.07
N ASN A 543 22.93 -28.06 -14.31
CA ASN A 543 22.96 -29.05 -15.40
C ASN A 543 22.50 -28.43 -16.72
N VAL A 544 23.38 -27.62 -17.30
CA VAL A 544 23.14 -26.91 -18.57
C VAL A 544 22.99 -27.86 -19.77
N LEU A 545 23.55 -29.07 -19.67
CA LEU A 545 23.50 -30.08 -20.74
C LEU A 545 22.12 -30.71 -20.89
N SER A 546 21.44 -31.00 -19.79
CA SER A 546 20.11 -31.63 -19.80
C SER A 546 18.97 -30.65 -19.59
N ASP A 547 19.21 -29.53 -18.90
CA ASP A 547 18.17 -28.59 -18.46
C ASP A 547 18.62 -27.13 -18.57
N LEU A 548 18.94 -26.74 -19.80
CA LEU A 548 19.40 -25.39 -20.15
C LEU A 548 18.38 -24.31 -19.75
N VAL A 549 17.10 -24.52 -20.09
CA VAL A 549 16.04 -23.52 -19.88
C VAL A 549 15.80 -23.27 -18.40
N ALA A 550 15.67 -24.31 -17.56
CA ALA A 550 15.48 -24.08 -16.13
C ALA A 550 16.73 -23.48 -15.47
N SER A 551 17.92 -23.87 -15.93
CA SER A 551 19.18 -23.27 -15.47
C SER A 551 19.23 -21.77 -15.80
N TRP A 552 18.80 -21.38 -16.99
CA TRP A 552 18.73 -19.97 -17.41
C TRP A 552 17.68 -19.18 -16.63
N ILE A 553 16.48 -19.75 -16.41
CA ILE A 553 15.43 -19.12 -15.60
C ILE A 553 15.93 -18.88 -14.17
N LYS A 554 16.50 -19.91 -13.53
CA LYS A 554 17.07 -19.80 -12.19
C LYS A 554 18.19 -18.75 -12.11
N PHE A 555 19.08 -18.75 -13.10
CA PHE A 555 20.17 -17.79 -13.17
C PHE A 555 19.65 -16.35 -13.28
N SER A 556 18.78 -16.10 -14.26
CA SER A 556 18.27 -14.76 -14.59
C SER A 556 17.38 -14.19 -13.50
N GLN A 557 16.51 -15.00 -12.88
CA GLN A 557 15.52 -14.53 -11.91
C GLN A 557 16.01 -14.52 -10.46
N THR A 558 16.93 -15.41 -10.09
CA THR A 558 17.29 -15.63 -8.67
C THR A 558 18.75 -15.33 -8.35
N LEU A 559 19.69 -15.76 -9.20
CA LEU A 559 21.12 -15.70 -8.85
C LEU A 559 21.79 -14.39 -9.28
N THR A 560 21.34 -13.84 -10.42
CA THR A 560 21.96 -12.67 -11.07
C THR A 560 22.21 -11.49 -10.13
N PRO A 561 21.25 -11.00 -9.31
CA PRO A 561 21.48 -9.83 -8.47
C PRO A 561 22.66 -10.03 -7.50
N SER A 562 22.70 -11.19 -6.83
CA SER A 562 23.74 -11.53 -5.87
C SER A 562 25.12 -11.71 -6.53
N ILE A 563 25.17 -12.39 -7.69
CA ILE A 563 26.40 -12.60 -8.46
C ILE A 563 26.96 -11.26 -8.94
N HIS A 564 26.11 -10.43 -9.52
CA HIS A 564 26.51 -9.11 -10.03
C HIS A 564 27.02 -8.21 -8.89
N ALA A 565 26.35 -8.20 -7.73
CA ALA A 565 26.81 -7.47 -6.56
C ALA A 565 28.18 -7.98 -6.05
N ALA A 566 28.39 -9.30 -6.01
CA ALA A 566 29.65 -9.90 -5.59
C ALA A 566 30.81 -9.56 -6.54
N LEU A 567 30.58 -9.63 -7.85
CA LEU A 567 31.56 -9.23 -8.87
C LEU A 567 31.89 -7.73 -8.78
N SER A 568 30.87 -6.88 -8.62
CA SER A 568 31.05 -5.44 -8.45
C SER A 568 31.87 -5.10 -7.20
N LEU A 569 31.63 -5.81 -6.09
CA LEU A 569 32.44 -5.70 -4.87
C LEU A 569 33.88 -6.15 -5.13
N TYR A 570 34.08 -7.30 -5.77
CA TYR A 570 35.43 -7.79 -6.06
C TYR A 570 36.19 -6.83 -6.97
N TYR A 571 35.55 -6.30 -8.01
CA TYR A 571 36.09 -5.27 -8.89
C TYR A 571 36.56 -4.04 -8.11
N LEU A 572 35.74 -3.51 -7.20
CA LEU A 572 36.09 -2.38 -6.35
C LEU A 572 37.35 -2.67 -5.51
N VAL A 573 37.40 -3.84 -4.88
CA VAL A 573 38.48 -4.19 -3.94
C VAL A 573 39.79 -4.48 -4.69
N VAL A 574 39.75 -5.16 -5.84
CA VAL A 574 40.96 -5.45 -6.62
C VAL A 574 41.52 -4.22 -7.31
N SER A 575 40.64 -3.32 -7.77
CA SER A 575 41.01 -2.07 -8.45
C SER A 575 41.63 -1.04 -7.50
N SER A 576 41.32 -1.12 -6.21
CA SER A 576 41.93 -0.25 -5.18
C SER A 576 43.22 -0.88 -4.62
N PRO A 577 44.42 -0.31 -4.89
CA PRO A 577 45.67 -0.88 -4.41
C PRO A 577 45.80 -0.91 -2.89
N ASN A 578 45.05 -0.06 -2.18
CA ASN A 578 45.03 -0.01 -0.72
C ASN A 578 44.18 -1.18 -0.16
N LEU A 579 42.92 -1.29 -0.61
CA LEU A 579 42.03 -2.36 -0.18
C LEU A 579 42.58 -3.74 -0.55
N ARG A 580 43.12 -3.89 -1.76
CA ARG A 580 43.75 -5.13 -2.23
C ARG A 580 44.84 -5.62 -1.28
N ARG A 581 45.75 -4.72 -0.87
CA ARG A 581 46.86 -5.03 0.05
C ARG A 581 46.39 -5.29 1.47
N GLN A 582 45.44 -4.50 1.98
CA GLN A 582 44.90 -4.66 3.33
C GLN A 582 44.18 -6.02 3.49
N LEU A 583 43.37 -6.42 2.50
CA LEU A 583 42.64 -7.68 2.51
C LEU A 583 43.43 -8.87 1.99
N GLN A 584 44.67 -8.66 1.55
CA GLN A 584 45.58 -9.72 1.08
C GLN A 584 44.95 -10.59 -0.02
N LEU A 585 44.29 -9.95 -1.00
CA LEU A 585 43.53 -10.66 -2.05
C LEU A 585 44.38 -11.66 -2.86
N GLU A 586 45.71 -11.46 -2.91
CA GLU A 586 46.65 -12.39 -3.53
C GLU A 586 46.48 -13.82 -2.98
N LYS A 587 46.15 -13.97 -1.69
CA LYS A 587 45.97 -15.27 -1.03
C LYS A 587 44.71 -16.02 -1.42
N THR A 588 43.68 -15.32 -1.90
CA THR A 588 42.37 -15.90 -2.21
C THR A 588 42.08 -15.97 -3.71
N TYR A 589 42.88 -15.29 -4.54
CA TYR A 589 42.66 -15.19 -5.98
C TYR A 589 42.62 -16.55 -6.69
N ILE A 590 43.54 -17.47 -6.39
CA ILE A 590 43.56 -18.79 -7.05
C ILE A 590 42.26 -19.56 -6.78
N TYR A 591 41.77 -19.48 -5.53
CA TYR A 591 40.50 -20.09 -5.15
C TYR A 591 39.33 -19.44 -5.90
N PHE A 592 39.25 -18.11 -5.89
CA PHE A 592 38.23 -17.34 -6.62
C PHE A 592 38.17 -17.68 -8.10
N ARG A 593 39.33 -17.67 -8.77
CA ARG A 593 39.43 -17.96 -10.19
C ARG A 593 38.88 -19.36 -10.51
N ASN A 594 39.40 -20.38 -9.83
CA ASN A 594 39.12 -21.78 -10.14
C ASN A 594 37.71 -22.21 -9.70
N ARG A 595 37.18 -21.64 -8.63
CA ARG A 595 35.90 -22.07 -8.03
C ARG A 595 34.71 -21.22 -8.46
N PHE A 596 34.93 -19.98 -8.87
CA PHE A 596 33.84 -19.06 -9.19
C PHE A 596 33.97 -18.43 -10.56
N LEU A 597 35.10 -17.76 -10.87
CA LEU A 597 35.26 -16.97 -12.10
C LEU A 597 35.16 -17.83 -13.37
N GLU A 598 35.98 -18.88 -13.49
CA GLU A 598 36.01 -19.75 -14.68
C GLU A 598 34.71 -20.57 -14.84
N PRO A 599 34.11 -21.15 -13.76
CA PRO A 599 32.80 -21.78 -13.84
C PRO A 599 31.68 -20.82 -14.28
N LEU A 600 31.65 -19.60 -13.75
CA LEU A 600 30.63 -18.60 -14.09
C LEU A 600 30.75 -18.16 -15.56
N LYS A 601 31.98 -17.98 -16.05
CA LYS A 601 32.27 -17.69 -17.46
C LYS A 601 31.78 -18.81 -18.37
N SER A 602 32.09 -20.05 -18.01
CA SER A 602 31.65 -21.24 -18.76
C SER A 602 30.12 -21.33 -18.82
N LEU A 603 29.45 -21.00 -17.72
CA LEU A 603 27.99 -20.97 -17.63
C LEU A 603 27.37 -19.88 -18.52
N CYS A 604 27.87 -18.65 -18.45
CA CYS A 604 27.38 -17.55 -19.29
C CYS A 604 27.56 -17.84 -20.78
N HIS A 605 28.72 -18.37 -21.18
CA HIS A 605 28.96 -18.80 -22.55
C HIS A 605 28.03 -19.92 -23.01
N ALA A 606 27.63 -20.83 -22.13
CA ALA A 606 26.68 -21.87 -22.50
C ALA A 606 25.28 -21.30 -22.79
N PHE A 607 24.85 -20.26 -22.07
CA PHE A 607 23.61 -19.53 -22.39
C PHE A 607 23.71 -18.75 -23.70
N GLU A 608 24.81 -18.04 -23.92
CA GLU A 608 25.05 -17.29 -25.16
C GLU A 608 25.18 -18.18 -26.40
N ALA A 609 25.73 -19.40 -26.23
CA ALA A 609 25.92 -20.35 -27.32
C ALA A 609 24.60 -20.93 -27.84
N ASP A 610 23.56 -21.04 -27.01
CA ASP A 610 22.25 -21.58 -27.41
C ASP A 610 21.61 -20.76 -28.56
N LEU A 611 21.71 -19.44 -28.49
CA LEU A 611 21.20 -18.53 -29.52
C LEU A 611 22.01 -18.63 -30.82
N LYS A 612 23.34 -18.75 -30.70
CA LYS A 612 24.25 -18.82 -31.87
C LYS A 612 24.16 -20.14 -32.62
N VAL A 613 23.91 -21.25 -31.92
CA VAL A 613 23.91 -22.60 -32.51
C VAL A 613 22.64 -22.90 -33.29
N ASN A 614 21.51 -22.25 -32.97
CA ASN A 614 20.20 -22.54 -33.56
C ASN A 614 19.71 -21.52 -34.60
N GLY A 615 20.52 -20.52 -34.98
CA GLY A 615 20.21 -19.59 -36.07
C GLY A 615 19.13 -18.54 -35.75
N GLY A 616 18.92 -18.23 -34.47
CA GLY A 616 17.87 -17.34 -33.98
C GLY A 616 17.07 -18.03 -32.87
N ASP A 617 16.38 -19.11 -33.22
CA ASP A 617 15.43 -19.79 -32.33
C ASP A 617 16.13 -20.80 -31.38
N GLY A 618 16.92 -20.30 -30.43
CA GLY A 618 17.53 -21.10 -29.36
C GLY A 618 16.51 -21.92 -28.56
N LYS A 619 16.96 -22.92 -27.79
CA LYS A 619 16.06 -23.67 -26.88
C LYS A 619 15.43 -22.76 -25.83
N ILE A 620 16.15 -21.73 -25.40
CA ILE A 620 15.64 -20.73 -24.45
C ILE A 620 14.52 -19.92 -25.12
N GLU A 621 14.78 -19.38 -26.31
CA GLU A 621 13.81 -18.58 -27.06
C GLU A 621 12.55 -19.36 -27.42
N ALA A 622 12.71 -20.60 -27.88
CA ALA A 622 11.58 -21.49 -28.15
C ALA A 622 10.71 -21.77 -26.90
N ALA A 623 11.27 -21.65 -25.70
CA ALA A 623 10.55 -21.93 -24.45
C ALA A 623 9.88 -20.69 -23.83
N VAL A 624 10.48 -19.51 -23.92
CA VAL A 624 9.97 -18.28 -23.25
C VAL A 624 9.59 -17.16 -24.21
N GLY A 625 9.85 -17.30 -25.51
CA GLY A 625 9.62 -16.27 -26.53
C GLY A 625 10.78 -15.29 -26.67
N GLU A 626 10.80 -14.57 -27.79
CA GLU A 626 11.86 -13.64 -28.19
C GLU A 626 12.03 -12.50 -27.16
N ASP A 627 10.95 -11.80 -26.82
CA ASP A 627 10.99 -10.64 -25.91
C ASP A 627 11.58 -10.97 -24.54
N LEU A 628 11.09 -12.04 -23.90
CA LEU A 628 11.58 -12.47 -22.59
C LEU A 628 13.03 -12.96 -22.66
N THR A 629 13.42 -13.58 -23.77
CA THR A 629 14.79 -14.02 -23.99
C THR A 629 15.73 -12.83 -24.15
N GLN A 630 15.37 -11.84 -24.96
CA GLN A 630 16.17 -10.63 -25.14
C GLN A 630 16.32 -9.86 -23.82
N ILE A 631 15.23 -9.64 -23.08
CA ILE A 631 15.25 -8.95 -21.79
C ILE A 631 16.09 -9.75 -20.78
N GLY A 632 15.86 -11.05 -20.69
CA GLY A 632 16.58 -11.92 -19.77
C GLY A 632 18.07 -11.95 -20.08
N MET A 633 18.47 -12.16 -21.33
CA MET A 633 19.87 -12.15 -21.76
C MET A 633 20.54 -10.81 -21.49
N ALA A 634 19.92 -9.69 -21.85
CA ALA A 634 20.49 -8.36 -21.63
C ALA A 634 20.64 -8.00 -20.14
N ARG A 635 19.59 -8.26 -19.33
CA ARG A 635 19.55 -7.85 -17.91
C ARG A 635 20.22 -8.83 -16.96
N SER A 636 20.52 -10.05 -17.41
CA SER A 636 21.21 -11.05 -16.59
C SER A 636 22.55 -11.47 -17.16
N VAL A 637 22.56 -12.31 -18.19
CA VAL A 637 23.78 -12.90 -18.76
C VAL A 637 24.73 -11.81 -19.24
N GLY A 638 24.27 -10.88 -20.07
CA GLY A 638 25.09 -9.78 -20.59
C GLY A 638 25.63 -8.86 -19.49
N LEU A 639 24.81 -8.55 -18.48
CA LEU A 639 25.24 -7.74 -17.34
C LEU A 639 26.35 -8.45 -16.52
N VAL A 640 26.19 -9.74 -16.27
CA VAL A 640 27.20 -10.54 -15.54
C VAL A 640 28.45 -10.76 -16.39
N SER A 641 28.32 -11.04 -17.69
CA SER A 641 29.43 -11.16 -18.64
C SER A 641 30.26 -9.87 -18.67
N HIS A 642 29.62 -8.70 -18.69
CA HIS A 642 30.34 -7.43 -18.63
C HIS A 642 31.10 -7.23 -17.31
N ALA A 643 30.47 -7.54 -16.17
CA ALA A 643 31.14 -7.45 -14.87
C ALA A 643 32.30 -8.45 -14.74
N LEU A 644 32.18 -9.64 -15.34
CA LEU A 644 33.26 -10.63 -15.43
C LEU A 644 34.46 -10.07 -16.19
N GLU A 645 34.25 -9.47 -17.36
CA GLU A 645 35.32 -8.87 -18.17
C GLU A 645 36.06 -7.78 -17.40
N GLN A 646 35.34 -6.89 -16.71
CA GLN A 646 35.95 -5.86 -15.87
C GLN A 646 36.79 -6.43 -14.74
N VAL A 647 36.32 -7.50 -14.10
CA VAL A 647 37.07 -8.20 -13.05
C VAL A 647 38.32 -8.87 -13.64
N GLU A 648 38.23 -9.54 -14.79
CA GLU A 648 39.38 -10.18 -15.46
C GLU A 648 40.46 -9.15 -15.83
N GLU A 649 40.07 -8.01 -16.38
CA GLU A 649 40.98 -6.91 -16.71
C GLU A 649 41.68 -6.38 -15.45
N ALA A 650 40.92 -6.00 -14.43
CA ALA A 650 41.47 -5.45 -13.18
C ALA A 650 42.39 -6.45 -12.45
N VAL A 651 42.04 -7.74 -12.49
CA VAL A 651 42.86 -8.83 -11.97
C VAL A 651 44.16 -8.99 -12.77
N GLY A 652 44.09 -8.95 -14.10
CA GLY A 652 45.25 -9.06 -14.98
C GLY A 652 46.25 -7.94 -14.76
N GLU A 653 45.77 -6.73 -14.48
CA GLU A 653 46.60 -5.59 -14.10
C GLU A 653 47.13 -5.70 -12.66
N ALA A 654 46.32 -6.21 -11.72
CA ALA A 654 46.66 -6.29 -10.31
C ALA A 654 47.67 -7.40 -9.98
N PHE A 655 47.54 -8.56 -10.63
CA PHE A 655 48.31 -9.76 -10.34
C PHE A 655 49.15 -10.17 -11.55
N VAL A 656 50.17 -9.37 -11.86
CA VAL A 656 51.10 -9.57 -12.99
C VAL A 656 51.97 -10.84 -12.87
N LEU A 657 51.99 -11.47 -11.69
CA LEU A 657 52.79 -12.66 -11.37
C LEU A 657 52.17 -13.93 -11.96
N LYS A 658 52.99 -14.96 -12.24
CA LYS A 658 52.45 -16.28 -12.64
C LYS A 658 51.68 -16.88 -11.47
N ASN A 659 50.61 -17.65 -11.74
CA ASN A 659 49.80 -18.31 -10.71
C ASN A 659 50.62 -19.11 -9.66
N SER A 660 51.81 -19.62 -10.02
CA SER A 660 52.73 -20.34 -9.13
C SER A 660 53.48 -19.46 -8.12
N GLU A 661 53.38 -18.13 -8.23
CA GLU A 661 54.13 -17.15 -7.42
C GLU A 661 53.22 -16.39 -6.44
N LEU A 662 51.90 -16.65 -6.46
CA LEU A 662 50.97 -16.05 -5.52
C LEU A 662 51.03 -16.78 -4.17
N PRO A 663 51.06 -16.04 -3.05
CA PRO A 663 51.11 -16.63 -1.71
C PRO A 663 49.82 -17.40 -1.40
N GLU A 664 49.93 -18.56 -0.73
CA GLU A 664 48.77 -19.28 -0.19
C GLU A 664 48.50 -18.88 1.28
N PRO A 665 47.28 -19.09 1.81
CA PRO A 665 46.98 -18.88 3.22
C PRO A 665 47.86 -19.79 4.11
N SER A 666 48.43 -19.22 5.17
CA SER A 666 49.22 -20.00 6.14
C SER A 666 48.33 -20.85 7.06
N ALA A 667 48.91 -21.84 7.75
CA ALA A 667 48.17 -22.63 8.74
C ALA A 667 47.57 -21.77 9.87
N ASP A 668 48.27 -20.70 10.27
CA ASP A 668 47.80 -19.76 11.27
C ASP A 668 46.64 -18.90 10.75
N ASP A 669 46.68 -18.50 9.47
CA ASP A 669 45.57 -17.79 8.82
C ASP A 669 44.30 -18.67 8.82
N ILE A 670 44.44 -19.95 8.47
CA ILE A 670 43.33 -20.91 8.45
C ILE A 670 42.76 -21.08 9.85
N ALA A 671 43.62 -21.30 10.86
CA ALA A 671 43.19 -21.46 12.25
C ALA A 671 42.44 -20.23 12.77
N ARG A 672 42.88 -19.02 12.41
CA ARG A 672 42.23 -17.77 12.79
C ARG A 672 40.87 -17.61 12.10
N VAL A 673 40.78 -17.90 10.80
CA VAL A 673 39.49 -17.88 10.06
C VAL A 673 38.50 -18.86 10.69
N ASP A 674 38.94 -20.07 11.05
CA ASP A 674 38.07 -21.08 11.69
C ASP A 674 37.62 -20.66 13.10
N MET A 675 38.47 -19.95 13.84
CA MET A 675 38.11 -19.37 15.14
C MET A 675 37.04 -18.28 14.97
N ILE A 676 37.25 -17.30 14.08
CA ILE A 676 36.28 -16.24 13.80
C ILE A 676 34.96 -16.86 13.31
N ARG A 677 35.02 -17.88 12.46
CA ARG A 677 33.83 -18.59 11.96
C ARG A 677 33.01 -19.20 13.11
N LYS A 678 33.65 -19.73 14.16
CA LYS A 678 32.96 -20.26 15.34
C LYS A 678 32.38 -19.16 16.21
N GLU A 679 33.14 -18.10 16.45
CA GLU A 679 32.74 -16.97 17.32
C GLU A 679 31.62 -16.11 16.72
N THR A 680 31.55 -16.04 15.39
CA THR A 680 30.58 -15.23 14.63
C THR A 680 29.49 -16.07 13.98
N SER A 681 29.34 -17.33 14.40
CA SER A 681 28.27 -18.19 13.88
C SER A 681 26.90 -17.51 14.12
N PRO A 682 26.00 -17.53 13.11
CA PRO A 682 24.61 -17.08 13.26
C PRO A 682 23.88 -17.76 14.42
#